data_AF-A0A8F7PZI7-F1
#
_entry.id   AF-A0A8F7PZI7-F1
#
_cell.length_a   1.000
_cell.length_b   1.000
_cell.length_c   1.000
_cell.angle_alpha   90.00
_cell.angle_beta   90.00
_cell.angle_gamma   90.00
#
_symmetry.space_group_name_H-M   'P 1'
#
loop_
_entity.id
_entity.type
_entity.pdbx_description
1 polymer ?
#
loop_
_entity_poly.entity_id
_entity_poly.type
_entity_poly.pdbx_seq_one_letter_code
_entity_poly.pdbx_strand_id
1 'polypeptide(L)'
;MSSTGVSARSCELCLLWAVMHWSRVCPGCKAWKTTCPQRGRCPRCRHAAHLNTDGLCKPCLYAIRAEDDAEWALALPGTRPRDLQLLVGLVREYANTARPLARGRSGGRRVGEEWRRKLKMQRESGHPEPPAVLEPQMWGQLPLFTVPRTLTQATVSAIVGRTVSGWEQAKPVLVEMAAEHGLSAGWHFKVAEMVRLALAVREAEGARLLPEALLRDLPANGDAVRLVLLRVGLLAPAPAPLRFSRTDQPARTPYITSPAPIAPRGPRQCRDCHAWISGDQRAGFRCDPCRHWRELHSAGRCKRCGADGLPLRGGRRRSCHPYRLLDAARPGTSRATQLVIALPAGVGGPVLPFAVDQPPAGPEPYVPAWHVSCGQEALFTWRRDWSPVLAQLRRRAPEEVPLTEAAGQLVQEFAQRRRHGQSPDNRKGIRTLTTLVYWLGADLVISERDVHDLAQLDRNLSAKPVCQFLRAHGLLRDDPELHQDADSAWIDTFVASLPGALASEVRTWVADLRSQGRREGEPRGYEGIRRYLTAVQPTLTAWAGAGVTTLREISHDQVETAVENLSGHGRRQLAICLRSLFRALKRKKVIFRNPARNLPVGDLKGIPRSVPSDRLTGLLDRAKTPLGRLVIALVAVHALPGTDIRTILTTDLNLARGTLEIRRGLLRHTLYLEELTHRLASEWLTYRYHRWPASTNPHLLVSQKTALDTDQPAVSVSLLRLDLPKGLTLDGLRQDRILNEASETGDPLKLMRLFGITEQTAMRYVTAAHPERTAKLAR
;
A
#
# COMPACT_ATOMS: atom_id res chain seq x y z
N MET A 1 -42.26 -10.26 -15.17
CA MET A 1 -41.33 -10.32 -16.33
C MET A 1 -40.19 -9.35 -16.07
N SER A 2 -39.05 -9.90 -15.64
CA SER A 2 -37.88 -9.16 -15.17
C SER A 2 -37.23 -8.37 -16.30
N SER A 3 -37.16 -7.05 -16.13
CA SER A 3 -36.40 -6.14 -16.97
C SER A 3 -34.90 -6.44 -16.84
N THR A 4 -34.41 -7.46 -17.54
CA THR A 4 -32.95 -7.65 -17.68
C THR A 4 -32.44 -6.58 -18.66
N GLY A 5 -32.21 -5.40 -18.07
CA GLY A 5 -31.77 -4.21 -18.73
C GLY A 5 -30.41 -4.39 -19.40
N VAL A 6 -30.28 -3.69 -20.52
CA VAL A 6 -29.03 -3.43 -21.22
C VAL A 6 -27.94 -3.04 -20.21
N SER A 7 -26.87 -3.82 -20.10
CA SER A 7 -25.78 -3.52 -19.17
C SER A 7 -24.41 -3.73 -19.82
N ALA A 8 -23.48 -2.82 -19.51
CA ALA A 8 -22.07 -2.97 -19.88
C ALA A 8 -21.42 -4.00 -18.95
N ARG A 9 -20.81 -5.03 -19.53
CA ARG A 9 -20.18 -6.13 -18.79
C ARG A 9 -19.12 -6.83 -19.65
N SER A 10 -18.22 -7.55 -19.02
CA SER A 10 -17.22 -8.38 -19.72
C SER A 10 -17.85 -9.67 -20.25
N CYS A 11 -17.47 -10.10 -21.45
CA CYS A 11 -17.87 -11.39 -22.00
C CYS A 11 -17.14 -12.55 -21.31
N GLU A 12 -17.89 -13.55 -20.83
CA GLU A 12 -17.34 -14.74 -20.15
C GLU A 12 -16.35 -15.57 -20.99
N LEU A 13 -16.35 -15.44 -22.33
CA LEU A 13 -15.49 -16.23 -23.22
C LEU A 13 -14.29 -15.48 -23.80
N CYS A 14 -14.45 -14.18 -24.10
CA CYS A 14 -13.39 -13.39 -24.73
C CYS A 14 -12.95 -12.19 -23.91
N LEU A 15 -13.53 -11.99 -22.73
CA LEU A 15 -13.22 -10.92 -21.77
C LEU A 15 -13.43 -9.49 -22.31
N LEU A 16 -13.94 -9.35 -23.54
CA LEU A 16 -14.32 -8.09 -24.18
C LEU A 16 -15.36 -7.37 -23.33
N TRP A 17 -15.11 -6.11 -23.02
CA TRP A 17 -16.12 -5.22 -22.45
C TRP A 17 -17.06 -4.71 -23.55
N ALA A 18 -18.33 -5.06 -23.43
CA ALA A 18 -19.37 -4.65 -24.36
C ALA A 18 -20.71 -4.46 -23.65
N VAL A 19 -21.62 -3.74 -24.30
CA VAL A 19 -23.02 -3.68 -23.89
C VAL A 19 -23.71 -4.93 -24.41
N MET A 20 -24.17 -5.78 -23.49
CA MET A 20 -24.80 -7.06 -23.83
C MET A 20 -26.28 -7.05 -23.45
N HIS A 21 -27.10 -7.61 -24.33
CA HIS A 21 -28.54 -7.75 -24.16
C HIS A 21 -28.85 -9.22 -23.83
N TRP A 22 -29.49 -9.47 -22.68
CA TRP A 22 -30.04 -10.79 -22.29
C TRP A 22 -29.03 -11.96 -22.18
N SER A 23 -27.73 -11.73 -22.34
CA SER A 23 -26.70 -12.79 -22.37
C SER A 23 -25.36 -12.33 -21.81
N ARG A 24 -24.62 -13.25 -21.18
CA ARG A 24 -23.25 -13.02 -20.66
C ARG A 24 -22.15 -13.31 -21.69
N VAL A 25 -22.54 -13.81 -22.87
CA VAL A 25 -21.64 -14.12 -23.98
C VAL A 25 -21.92 -13.17 -25.13
N CYS A 26 -20.89 -12.50 -25.65
CA CYS A 26 -21.04 -11.57 -26.76
C CYS A 26 -21.48 -12.31 -28.04
N PRO A 27 -22.22 -11.66 -28.95
CA PRO A 27 -22.69 -12.30 -30.19
C PRO A 27 -21.56 -12.96 -30.99
N GLY A 28 -20.41 -12.32 -31.05
CA GLY A 28 -19.24 -12.87 -31.72
C GLY A 28 -18.68 -14.13 -31.04
N CYS A 29 -18.85 -14.31 -29.73
CA CYS A 29 -18.44 -15.52 -29.02
C CYS A 29 -19.48 -16.62 -29.10
N LYS A 30 -20.77 -16.27 -29.25
CA LYS A 30 -21.82 -17.24 -29.58
C LYS A 30 -21.52 -17.94 -30.91
N ALA A 31 -21.22 -17.16 -31.95
CA ALA A 31 -20.81 -17.71 -33.24
C ALA A 31 -19.51 -18.51 -33.15
N TRP A 32 -18.51 -18.00 -32.42
CA TRP A 32 -17.23 -18.67 -32.23
C TRP A 32 -17.37 -20.03 -31.56
N LYS A 33 -18.18 -20.13 -30.51
CA LYS A 33 -18.45 -21.40 -29.82
C LYS A 33 -19.03 -22.46 -30.76
N THR A 34 -19.90 -22.05 -31.68
CA THR A 34 -20.48 -22.95 -32.69
C THR A 34 -19.43 -23.42 -33.70
N THR A 35 -18.54 -22.53 -34.16
CA THR A 35 -17.52 -22.86 -35.17
C THR A 35 -16.30 -23.59 -34.57
N CYS A 36 -15.98 -23.34 -33.30
CA CYS A 36 -14.79 -23.84 -32.62
C CYS A 36 -15.17 -24.47 -31.26
N PRO A 37 -15.74 -25.69 -31.26
CA PRO A 37 -16.26 -26.30 -30.04
C PRO A 37 -15.17 -26.75 -29.06
N GLN A 38 -13.97 -27.07 -29.55
CA GLN A 38 -12.87 -27.58 -28.73
C GLN A 38 -12.41 -26.54 -27.69
N ARG A 39 -12.35 -26.95 -26.42
CA ARG A 39 -11.80 -26.15 -25.32
C ARG A 39 -10.37 -26.58 -25.01
N GLY A 40 -9.53 -25.61 -24.71
CA GLY A 40 -8.16 -25.84 -24.30
C GLY A 40 -7.51 -24.59 -23.75
N ARG A 41 -6.24 -24.71 -23.34
CA ARG A 41 -5.44 -23.59 -22.83
C ARG A 41 -4.71 -22.92 -24.00
N CYS A 42 -5.00 -21.66 -24.27
CA CYS A 42 -4.36 -20.93 -25.36
C CYS A 42 -2.85 -20.78 -25.08
N PRO A 43 -1.94 -21.15 -25.99
CA PRO A 43 -0.50 -21.03 -25.79
C PRO A 43 -0.02 -19.57 -25.72
N ARG A 44 -0.72 -18.63 -26.39
CA ARG A 44 -0.37 -17.20 -26.36
C ARG A 44 -0.69 -16.54 -25.02
N CYS A 45 -1.92 -16.67 -24.53
CA CYS A 45 -2.37 -15.98 -23.31
C CYS A 45 -2.59 -16.88 -22.09
N ARG A 46 -2.40 -18.19 -22.22
CA ARG A 46 -2.63 -19.21 -21.19
C ARG A 46 -4.07 -19.29 -20.63
N HIS A 47 -5.02 -18.56 -21.23
CA HIS A 47 -6.44 -18.60 -20.86
C HIS A 47 -7.14 -19.84 -21.42
N ALA A 48 -8.01 -20.45 -20.61
CA ALA A 48 -8.81 -21.61 -20.99
C ALA A 48 -10.06 -21.17 -21.76
N ALA A 49 -10.10 -21.41 -23.08
CA ALA A 49 -11.16 -20.93 -23.96
C ALA A 49 -11.44 -21.90 -25.12
N HIS A 50 -12.44 -21.55 -25.95
CA HIS A 50 -12.68 -22.19 -27.24
C HIS A 50 -11.58 -21.81 -28.24
N LEU A 51 -10.88 -22.80 -28.78
CA LEU A 51 -9.70 -22.62 -29.62
C LEU A 51 -10.00 -22.84 -31.10
N ASN A 52 -9.38 -22.07 -31.99
CA ASN A 52 -9.43 -22.34 -33.43
C ASN A 52 -8.52 -23.53 -33.80
N THR A 53 -8.44 -23.83 -35.09
CA THR A 53 -7.58 -24.91 -35.63
C THR A 53 -6.09 -24.69 -35.37
N ASP A 54 -5.65 -23.46 -35.09
CA ASP A 54 -4.26 -23.14 -34.72
C ASP A 54 -4.02 -23.23 -33.19
N GLY A 55 -5.02 -23.67 -32.42
CA GLY A 55 -4.93 -23.73 -30.95
C GLY A 55 -5.06 -22.36 -30.25
N LEU A 56 -5.47 -21.30 -30.95
CA LEU A 56 -5.59 -19.95 -30.41
C LEU A 56 -7.00 -19.61 -29.94
N CYS A 57 -7.10 -18.94 -28.81
CA CYS A 57 -8.38 -18.36 -28.38
C CYS A 57 -8.74 -17.15 -29.25
N LYS A 58 -10.03 -16.85 -29.34
CA LYS A 58 -10.56 -15.73 -30.13
C LYS A 58 -9.85 -14.38 -29.88
N PRO A 59 -9.66 -13.93 -28.62
CA PRO A 59 -8.92 -12.69 -28.33
C PRO A 59 -7.50 -12.68 -28.89
N CYS A 60 -6.77 -13.80 -28.76
CA CYS A 60 -5.40 -13.92 -29.23
C CYS A 60 -5.29 -13.90 -30.75
N LEU A 61 -6.19 -14.60 -31.43
CA LEU A 61 -6.26 -14.57 -32.90
C LEU A 61 -6.57 -13.16 -33.41
N TYR A 62 -7.43 -12.43 -32.70
CA TYR A 62 -7.72 -11.03 -33.00
C TYR A 62 -6.50 -10.13 -32.78
N ALA A 63 -5.85 -10.22 -31.62
CA ALA A 63 -4.67 -9.41 -31.29
C ALA A 63 -3.56 -9.58 -32.35
N ILE A 64 -3.28 -10.83 -32.76
CA ILE A 64 -2.29 -11.13 -33.80
C ILE A 64 -2.63 -10.43 -35.12
N ARG A 65 -3.91 -10.41 -35.51
CA ARG A 65 -4.37 -9.76 -36.74
C ARG A 65 -4.41 -8.23 -36.65
N ALA A 66 -4.76 -7.70 -35.47
CA ALA A 66 -4.93 -6.27 -35.26
C ALA A 66 -3.58 -5.55 -35.12
N GLU A 67 -2.62 -6.19 -34.46
CA GLU A 67 -1.27 -5.65 -34.23
C GLU A 67 -0.29 -6.04 -35.33
N ASP A 68 -0.74 -6.84 -36.31
CA ASP A 68 0.13 -7.51 -37.26
C ASP A 68 1.33 -8.19 -36.56
N ASP A 69 1.06 -8.95 -35.48
CA ASP A 69 2.08 -9.64 -34.67
C ASP A 69 2.70 -10.79 -35.46
N ALA A 70 3.65 -10.43 -36.33
CA ALA A 70 4.29 -11.33 -37.27
C ALA A 70 5.18 -12.36 -36.56
N GLU A 71 5.70 -12.06 -35.37
CA GLU A 71 6.49 -13.00 -34.55
C GLU A 71 5.64 -14.20 -34.15
N TRP A 72 4.43 -13.93 -33.65
CA TRP A 72 3.50 -14.98 -33.25
C TRP A 72 2.84 -15.65 -34.47
N ALA A 73 2.53 -14.90 -35.53
CA ALA A 73 1.95 -15.45 -36.75
C ALA A 73 2.89 -16.43 -37.48
N LEU A 74 4.21 -16.23 -37.37
CA LEU A 74 5.24 -17.11 -37.93
C LEU A 74 5.75 -18.18 -36.94
N ALA A 75 5.21 -18.21 -35.71
CA ALA A 75 5.56 -19.16 -34.65
C ALA A 75 7.08 -19.31 -34.41
N LEU A 76 7.80 -18.19 -34.30
CA LEU A 76 9.26 -18.22 -34.14
C LEU A 76 9.70 -18.94 -32.84
N PRO A 77 10.82 -19.68 -32.84
CA PRO A 77 11.34 -20.31 -31.63
C PRO A 77 11.65 -19.28 -30.54
N GLY A 78 11.19 -19.52 -29.30
CA GLY A 78 11.44 -18.63 -28.15
C GLY A 78 10.42 -17.51 -27.93
N THR A 79 9.35 -17.44 -28.74
CA THR A 79 8.30 -16.41 -28.58
C THR A 79 7.55 -16.57 -27.25
N ARG A 80 7.74 -15.63 -26.33
CA ARG A 80 7.10 -15.66 -25.00
C ARG A 80 5.57 -15.50 -25.10
N PRO A 81 4.79 -16.06 -24.14
CA PRO A 81 3.38 -15.73 -23.97
C PRO A 81 3.16 -14.21 -23.94
N ARG A 82 1.99 -13.76 -24.40
CA ARG A 82 1.57 -12.35 -24.36
C ARG A 82 0.29 -12.24 -23.54
N ASP A 83 0.23 -11.21 -22.71
CA ASP A 83 -0.95 -10.91 -21.92
C ASP A 83 -2.12 -10.48 -22.83
N LEU A 84 -3.33 -10.70 -22.36
CA LEU A 84 -4.53 -10.26 -23.08
C LEU A 84 -4.67 -8.75 -22.94
N GLN A 85 -4.65 -8.05 -24.07
CA GLN A 85 -5.00 -6.64 -24.09
C GLN A 85 -6.46 -6.44 -23.69
N LEU A 86 -6.74 -5.32 -23.00
CA LEU A 86 -8.10 -4.90 -22.72
C LEU A 86 -8.80 -4.53 -24.04
N LEU A 87 -9.84 -5.29 -24.38
CA LEU A 87 -10.69 -5.02 -25.53
C LEU A 87 -11.99 -4.36 -25.05
N VAL A 88 -12.39 -3.25 -25.71
CA VAL A 88 -13.65 -2.53 -25.46
C VAL A 88 -14.38 -2.28 -26.78
N GLY A 89 -15.64 -2.70 -26.91
CA GLY A 89 -16.53 -2.29 -28.00
C GLY A 89 -16.39 -2.96 -29.37
N LEU A 90 -15.46 -3.88 -29.55
CA LEU A 90 -15.22 -4.55 -30.83
C LEU A 90 -16.27 -5.62 -31.12
N VAL A 91 -17.44 -5.22 -31.63
CA VAL A 91 -18.55 -6.17 -31.89
C VAL A 91 -18.70 -6.52 -33.37
N ARG A 92 -18.18 -5.72 -34.32
CA ARG A 92 -18.57 -5.86 -35.74
C ARG A 92 -17.47 -5.80 -36.82
N GLU A 93 -16.19 -5.85 -36.49
CA GLU A 93 -15.17 -5.93 -37.54
C GLU A 93 -14.95 -7.40 -37.98
N TYR A 94 -14.89 -7.59 -39.29
CA TYR A 94 -14.90 -8.85 -40.04
C TYR A 94 -13.75 -9.83 -39.73
N ALA A 95 -12.88 -9.51 -38.77
CA ALA A 95 -11.80 -10.37 -38.28
C ALA A 95 -12.28 -11.58 -37.44
N ASN A 96 -13.59 -11.67 -37.13
CA ASN A 96 -14.23 -12.75 -36.37
C ASN A 96 -14.24 -14.13 -37.06
N THR A 97 -13.68 -14.27 -38.25
CA THR A 97 -13.63 -15.58 -38.92
C THR A 97 -12.59 -16.45 -38.23
N ALA A 98 -12.98 -17.65 -37.77
CA ALA A 98 -12.10 -18.68 -37.21
C ALA A 98 -11.07 -19.25 -38.20
N ARG A 99 -10.78 -18.50 -39.27
CA ARG A 99 -9.82 -18.86 -40.31
C ARG A 99 -8.46 -19.06 -39.66
N PRO A 100 -7.73 -20.12 -40.02
CA PRO A 100 -6.36 -20.29 -39.57
C PRO A 100 -5.47 -19.16 -40.06
N LEU A 101 -4.40 -18.87 -39.32
CA LEU A 101 -3.36 -17.91 -39.71
C LEU A 101 -2.64 -18.35 -41.00
N ALA A 102 -2.52 -19.66 -41.22
CA ALA A 102 -1.97 -20.26 -42.45
C ALA A 102 -3.06 -21.03 -43.22
N ARG A 103 -3.25 -20.74 -44.52
CA ARG A 103 -4.17 -21.51 -45.37
C ARG A 103 -3.46 -22.75 -45.94
N GLY A 104 -4.10 -23.91 -45.82
CA GLY A 104 -3.59 -25.18 -46.34
C GLY A 104 -3.38 -25.23 -47.86
N ARG A 105 -2.29 -25.91 -48.23
CA ARG A 105 -1.84 -26.51 -49.50
C ARG A 105 -1.84 -25.74 -50.84
N SER A 106 -2.61 -24.68 -51.08
CA SER A 106 -2.48 -23.91 -52.34
C SER A 106 -2.25 -22.39 -52.16
N GLY A 107 -2.44 -21.86 -50.94
CA GLY A 107 -2.23 -20.44 -50.62
C GLY A 107 -1.20 -20.14 -49.53
N GLY A 108 -0.63 -21.16 -48.89
CA GLY A 108 0.22 -21.02 -47.69
C GLY A 108 1.53 -20.26 -47.90
N ARG A 109 2.16 -20.36 -49.09
CA ARG A 109 3.38 -19.59 -49.42
C ARG A 109 3.12 -18.08 -49.41
N ARG A 110 2.02 -17.62 -50.02
CA ARG A 110 1.67 -16.19 -50.13
C ARG A 110 1.35 -15.57 -48.76
N VAL A 111 0.69 -16.30 -47.85
CA VAL A 111 0.37 -15.79 -46.50
C VAL A 111 1.61 -15.73 -45.61
N GLY A 112 2.50 -16.73 -45.68
CA GLY A 112 3.79 -16.67 -44.99
C GLY A 112 4.75 -15.62 -45.55
N GLU A 113 4.68 -15.33 -46.85
CA GLU A 113 5.39 -14.20 -47.49
C GLU A 113 4.82 -12.85 -47.05
N GLU A 114 3.49 -12.74 -46.90
CA GLU A 114 2.84 -11.53 -46.40
C GLU A 114 3.29 -11.20 -44.97
N TRP A 115 3.28 -12.18 -44.07
CA TRP A 115 3.77 -12.00 -42.69
C TRP A 115 5.26 -11.71 -42.63
N ARG A 116 6.09 -12.35 -43.47
CA ARG A 116 7.52 -12.04 -43.59
C ARG A 116 7.76 -10.63 -44.14
N ARG A 117 6.96 -10.18 -45.10
CA ARG A 117 7.00 -8.82 -45.63
C ARG A 117 6.58 -7.81 -44.56
N LYS A 118 5.55 -8.10 -43.76
CA LYS A 118 5.16 -7.27 -42.61
C LYS A 118 6.25 -7.18 -41.56
N LEU A 119 6.90 -8.30 -41.21
CA LEU A 119 8.06 -8.31 -40.30
C LEU A 119 9.24 -7.49 -40.86
N LYS A 120 9.49 -7.58 -42.17
CA LYS A 120 10.52 -6.78 -42.84
C LYS A 120 10.16 -5.29 -42.86
N MET A 121 8.92 -4.94 -43.18
CA MET A 121 8.41 -3.56 -43.11
C MET A 121 8.47 -3.01 -41.67
N GLN A 122 8.09 -3.78 -40.66
CA GLN A 122 8.21 -3.41 -39.25
C GLN A 122 9.66 -3.11 -38.84
N ARG A 123 10.64 -3.72 -39.52
CA ARG A 123 12.06 -3.48 -39.32
C ARG A 123 12.62 -2.33 -40.16
N GLU A 124 11.99 -1.99 -41.28
CA GLU A 124 12.54 -1.05 -42.28
C GLU A 124 11.79 0.30 -42.42
N SER A 125 10.53 0.44 -41.99
CA SER A 125 9.70 1.60 -42.38
C SER A 125 9.74 2.78 -41.39
N GLY A 126 10.69 3.69 -41.62
CA GLY A 126 10.36 5.12 -41.68
C GLY A 126 9.66 5.41 -43.02
N HIS A 127 8.47 6.01 -42.99
CA HIS A 127 7.66 6.30 -44.18
C HIS A 127 7.24 7.78 -44.26
N PRO A 128 6.86 8.27 -45.47
CA PRO A 128 7.15 9.64 -45.93
C PRO A 128 6.07 10.70 -45.66
N GLU A 129 4.99 10.40 -44.92
CA GLU A 129 4.00 11.41 -44.53
C GLU A 129 3.83 11.43 -43.00
N PRO A 130 4.07 12.57 -42.33
CA PRO A 130 3.95 12.63 -40.88
C PRO A 130 2.47 12.51 -40.47
N PRO A 131 2.12 11.53 -39.62
CA PRO A 131 0.80 11.44 -39.04
C PRO A 131 0.50 12.70 -38.21
N ALA A 132 -0.78 13.07 -38.09
CA ALA A 132 -1.20 14.20 -37.27
C ALA A 132 -0.69 14.04 -35.81
N VAL A 133 0.19 14.94 -35.35
CA VAL A 133 0.86 14.85 -34.05
C VAL A 133 0.16 15.76 -33.04
N LEU A 134 -0.12 15.23 -31.83
CA LEU A 134 -0.73 15.96 -30.71
C LEU A 134 -2.05 16.66 -31.06
N GLU A 135 -2.99 15.90 -31.63
CA GLU A 135 -4.34 16.39 -31.93
C GLU A 135 -5.08 16.88 -30.67
N PRO A 136 -5.79 18.01 -30.73
CA PRO A 136 -6.44 18.61 -29.57
C PRO A 136 -7.62 17.76 -29.07
N GLN A 137 -7.68 17.50 -27.75
CA GLN A 137 -8.80 16.83 -27.09
C GLN A 137 -9.90 17.83 -26.69
N MET A 138 -11.08 17.32 -26.33
CA MET A 138 -12.16 18.15 -25.81
C MET A 138 -11.75 18.83 -24.50
N TRP A 139 -11.98 20.14 -24.42
CA TRP A 139 -11.72 20.92 -23.22
C TRP A 139 -12.52 20.39 -22.01
N GLY A 140 -11.82 20.04 -20.92
CA GLY A 140 -12.41 19.51 -19.68
C GLY A 140 -12.78 18.02 -19.71
N GLN A 141 -12.39 17.29 -20.77
CA GLN A 141 -12.45 15.83 -20.78
C GLN A 141 -11.27 15.27 -20.00
N LEU A 142 -11.54 14.51 -18.93
CA LEU A 142 -10.48 13.82 -18.21
C LEU A 142 -9.94 12.67 -19.08
N PRO A 143 -8.62 12.59 -19.32
CA PRO A 143 -8.01 11.46 -20.01
C PRO A 143 -8.18 10.20 -19.15
N LEU A 144 -8.41 9.05 -19.81
CA LEU A 144 -8.46 7.75 -19.11
C LEU A 144 -7.08 7.37 -18.54
N PHE A 145 -6.01 7.80 -19.22
CA PHE A 145 -4.61 7.67 -18.81
C PHE A 145 -3.84 8.93 -19.19
N THR A 146 -3.05 9.49 -18.27
CA THR A 146 -1.96 10.42 -18.63
C THR A 146 -0.71 9.59 -18.91
N VAL A 147 -0.41 9.37 -20.19
CA VAL A 147 0.74 8.56 -20.60
C VAL A 147 1.96 9.47 -20.79
N PRO A 148 3.12 9.16 -20.19
CA PRO A 148 4.36 9.85 -20.50
C PRO A 148 4.62 9.82 -22.00
N ARG A 149 4.81 10.98 -22.62
CA ARG A 149 5.01 11.06 -24.06
C ARG A 149 6.48 11.00 -24.42
N THR A 150 6.81 10.21 -25.43
CA THR A 150 8.11 10.35 -26.10
C THR A 150 7.99 11.48 -27.12
N LEU A 151 8.35 12.70 -26.71
CA LEU A 151 8.41 13.86 -27.60
C LEU A 151 9.79 13.89 -28.28
N THR A 152 9.80 13.84 -29.61
CA THR A 152 11.03 13.81 -30.41
C THR A 152 11.23 15.12 -31.17
N GLN A 153 12.39 15.32 -31.79
CA GLN A 153 12.60 16.46 -32.68
C GLN A 153 11.64 16.48 -33.88
N ALA A 154 11.16 15.31 -34.32
CA ALA A 154 10.11 15.23 -35.33
C ALA A 154 8.78 15.80 -34.82
N THR A 155 8.44 15.53 -33.55
CA THR A 155 7.26 16.11 -32.89
C THR A 155 7.36 17.63 -32.78
N VAL A 156 8.53 18.15 -32.43
CA VAL A 156 8.79 19.61 -32.36
C VAL A 156 8.58 20.24 -33.72
N SER A 157 9.23 19.70 -34.75
CA SER A 157 9.17 20.20 -36.13
C SER A 157 7.73 20.22 -36.67
N ALA A 158 6.92 19.22 -36.33
CA ALA A 158 5.51 19.17 -36.72
C ALA A 158 4.63 20.26 -36.06
N ILE A 159 5.10 20.87 -34.96
CA ILE A 159 4.31 21.82 -34.13
C ILE A 159 4.78 23.26 -34.29
N VAL A 160 6.03 23.52 -34.69
CA VAL A 160 6.61 24.88 -34.74
C VAL A 160 5.72 25.91 -35.47
N GLY A 161 5.04 25.49 -36.55
CA GLY A 161 4.14 26.34 -37.34
C GLY A 161 2.64 26.21 -37.01
N ARG A 162 2.25 25.34 -36.07
CA ARG A 162 0.84 25.08 -35.75
C ARG A 162 0.29 26.15 -34.81
N THR A 163 -0.95 26.60 -35.06
CA THR A 163 -1.68 27.46 -34.12
C THR A 163 -2.07 26.66 -32.87
N VAL A 164 -1.64 27.14 -31.71
CA VAL A 164 -1.91 26.54 -30.40
C VAL A 164 -2.49 27.58 -29.45
N SER A 165 -3.55 27.22 -28.73
CA SER A 165 -4.24 28.05 -27.76
C SER A 165 -3.29 28.48 -26.64
N GLY A 166 -3.33 29.76 -26.26
CA GLY A 166 -2.45 30.33 -25.22
C GLY A 166 -1.07 30.78 -25.70
N TRP A 167 -0.72 30.59 -26.98
CA TRP A 167 0.56 31.08 -27.51
C TRP A 167 0.67 32.60 -27.53
N GLU A 168 -0.39 33.30 -27.94
CA GLU A 168 -0.42 34.78 -27.94
C GLU A 168 -0.29 35.38 -26.53
N GLN A 169 -0.66 34.62 -25.49
CA GLN A 169 -0.49 35.02 -24.10
C GLN A 169 0.92 34.74 -23.58
N ALA A 170 1.56 33.66 -24.05
CA ALA A 170 2.89 33.25 -23.62
C ALA A 170 4.03 33.98 -24.33
N LYS A 171 3.82 34.42 -25.58
CA LYS A 171 4.84 35.10 -26.40
C LYS A 171 5.37 36.41 -25.76
N PRO A 172 4.53 37.33 -25.25
CA PRO A 172 5.02 38.56 -24.60
C PRO A 172 5.86 38.29 -23.36
N VAL A 173 5.44 37.33 -22.52
CA VAL A 173 6.17 36.92 -21.30
C VAL A 173 7.54 36.34 -21.65
N LEU A 174 7.66 35.61 -22.76
CA LEU A 174 8.93 35.05 -23.21
C LEU A 174 9.91 36.14 -23.68
N VAL A 175 9.40 37.22 -24.29
CA VAL A 175 10.20 38.41 -24.69
C VAL A 175 10.66 39.18 -23.46
N GLU A 176 9.75 39.45 -22.52
CA GLU A 176 10.05 40.13 -21.25
C GLU A 176 11.12 39.36 -20.45
N MET A 177 10.95 38.04 -20.29
CA MET A 177 11.90 37.20 -19.56
C MET A 177 13.27 37.10 -20.25
N ALA A 178 13.33 37.19 -21.58
CA ALA A 178 14.59 37.27 -22.31
C ALA A 178 15.31 38.60 -22.07
N ALA A 179 14.57 39.71 -22.03
CA ALA A 179 15.11 41.05 -21.76
C ALA A 179 15.56 41.21 -20.30
N GLU A 180 14.76 40.74 -19.33
CA GLU A 180 15.05 40.79 -17.89
C GLU A 180 16.38 40.09 -17.53
N HIS A 181 16.70 39.00 -18.23
CA HIS A 181 17.86 38.14 -17.93
C HIS A 181 18.99 38.22 -18.96
N GLY A 182 18.93 39.14 -19.93
CA GLY A 182 19.97 39.32 -20.96
C GLY A 182 20.21 38.08 -21.83
N LEU A 183 19.15 37.32 -22.14
CA LEU A 183 19.25 36.03 -22.81
C LEU A 183 19.35 36.16 -24.34
N SER A 184 20.15 35.30 -24.97
CA SER A 184 20.39 35.34 -26.42
C SER A 184 19.13 35.07 -27.26
N ALA A 185 19.11 35.59 -28.49
CA ALA A 185 18.07 35.28 -29.48
C ALA A 185 17.94 33.76 -29.73
N GLY A 186 19.06 33.02 -29.72
CA GLY A 186 19.05 31.56 -29.86
C GLY A 186 18.35 30.83 -28.71
N TRP A 187 18.44 31.36 -27.49
CA TRP A 187 17.68 30.85 -26.35
C TRP A 187 16.17 31.13 -26.52
N HIS A 188 15.82 32.34 -26.96
CA HIS A 188 14.42 32.73 -27.21
C HIS A 188 13.72 31.78 -28.18
N PHE A 189 14.35 31.47 -29.32
CA PHE A 189 13.78 30.54 -30.31
C PHE A 189 13.61 29.12 -29.74
N LYS A 190 14.62 28.59 -29.05
CA LYS A 190 14.56 27.24 -28.47
C LYS A 190 13.49 27.12 -27.38
N VAL A 191 13.29 28.14 -26.54
CA VAL A 191 12.25 28.11 -25.51
C VAL A 191 10.88 28.34 -26.11
N ALA A 192 10.75 29.18 -27.15
CA ALA A 192 9.51 29.37 -27.89
C ALA A 192 8.98 28.05 -28.51
N GLU A 193 9.85 27.25 -29.11
CA GLU A 193 9.49 25.91 -29.62
C GLU A 193 8.98 24.99 -28.51
N MET A 194 9.67 24.97 -27.36
CA MET A 194 9.26 24.13 -26.23
C MET A 194 7.96 24.61 -25.56
N VAL A 195 7.71 25.92 -25.51
CA VAL A 195 6.44 26.49 -25.03
C VAL A 195 5.30 26.10 -25.98
N ARG A 196 5.49 26.22 -27.30
CA ARG A 196 4.49 25.75 -28.28
C ARG A 196 4.20 24.26 -28.13
N LEU A 197 5.25 23.45 -27.96
CA LEU A 197 5.12 22.02 -27.72
C LEU A 197 4.33 21.73 -26.44
N ALA A 198 4.63 22.42 -25.34
CA ALA A 198 3.92 22.27 -24.06
C ALA A 198 2.44 22.68 -24.16
N LEU A 199 2.12 23.73 -24.90
CA LEU A 199 0.74 24.15 -25.17
C LEU A 199 0.01 23.14 -26.05
N ALA A 200 0.67 22.57 -27.07
CA ALA A 200 0.13 21.48 -27.88
C ALA A 200 -0.14 20.22 -27.04
N VAL A 201 0.75 19.89 -26.09
CA VAL A 201 0.52 18.81 -25.12
C VAL A 201 -0.70 19.12 -24.25
N ARG A 202 -0.83 20.36 -23.75
CA ARG A 202 -2.01 20.77 -22.95
C ARG A 202 -3.32 20.59 -23.72
N GLU A 203 -3.35 21.01 -24.98
CA GLU A 203 -4.50 20.79 -25.86
C GLU A 203 -4.77 19.31 -26.11
N ALA A 204 -3.72 18.54 -26.38
CA ALA A 204 -3.80 17.10 -26.57
C ALA A 204 -4.15 16.33 -25.28
N GLU A 205 -4.14 16.97 -24.13
CA GLU A 205 -4.65 16.44 -22.85
C GLU A 205 -6.07 16.94 -22.53
N GLY A 206 -6.60 17.90 -23.30
CA GLY A 206 -7.90 18.54 -23.00
C GLY A 206 -7.86 19.34 -21.68
N ALA A 207 -6.66 19.64 -21.18
CA ALA A 207 -6.44 20.23 -19.87
C ALA A 207 -6.61 21.75 -19.92
N ARG A 208 -7.23 22.32 -18.86
CA ARG A 208 -7.33 23.77 -18.69
C ARG A 208 -5.98 24.40 -18.35
N LEU A 209 -5.25 23.75 -17.46
CA LEU A 209 -3.91 24.10 -17.03
C LEU A 209 -3.02 22.89 -17.30
N LEU A 210 -1.81 23.10 -17.84
CA LEU A 210 -0.89 22.00 -18.10
C LEU A 210 -0.39 21.43 -16.76
N PRO A 211 -0.59 20.14 -16.44
CA PRO A 211 -0.01 19.53 -15.24
C PRO A 211 1.52 19.66 -15.25
N GLU A 212 2.11 20.20 -14.17
CA GLU A 212 3.54 20.47 -14.09
C GLU A 212 4.42 19.22 -14.33
N ALA A 213 3.94 18.02 -13.99
CA ALA A 213 4.66 16.76 -14.23
C ALA A 213 4.94 16.47 -15.72
N LEU A 214 4.08 16.95 -16.64
CA LEU A 214 4.24 16.71 -18.09
C LEU A 214 5.37 17.53 -18.72
N LEU A 215 5.91 18.52 -18.00
CA LEU A 215 7.10 19.24 -18.46
C LEU A 215 8.35 18.35 -18.49
N ARG A 216 8.33 17.19 -17.79
CA ARG A 216 9.40 16.16 -17.86
C ARG A 216 9.54 15.54 -19.25
N ASP A 217 8.45 15.52 -20.02
CA ASP A 217 8.42 14.90 -21.34
C ASP A 217 9.04 15.82 -22.41
N LEU A 218 9.33 17.09 -22.07
CA LEU A 218 9.91 18.04 -23.00
C LEU A 218 11.37 17.68 -23.35
N PRO A 219 11.76 17.75 -24.63
CA PRO A 219 13.12 17.44 -25.06
C PRO A 219 14.21 18.36 -24.48
N ALA A 220 13.88 19.56 -24.01
CA ALA A 220 14.80 20.50 -23.39
C ALA A 220 14.05 21.63 -22.67
N ASN A 221 14.78 22.41 -21.85
CA ASN A 221 14.33 23.70 -21.30
C ASN A 221 13.03 23.65 -20.46
N GLY A 222 12.71 22.51 -19.84
CA GLY A 222 11.51 22.36 -19.01
C GLY A 222 11.39 23.38 -17.89
N ASP A 223 12.51 23.75 -17.24
CA ASP A 223 12.55 24.77 -16.18
C ASP A 223 12.18 26.18 -16.69
N ALA A 224 12.63 26.55 -17.89
CA ALA A 224 12.28 27.84 -18.50
C ALA A 224 10.81 27.86 -18.94
N VAL A 225 10.32 26.77 -19.55
CA VAL A 225 8.91 26.62 -19.95
C VAL A 225 7.98 26.68 -18.73
N ARG A 226 8.40 26.07 -17.62
CA ARG A 226 7.69 26.14 -16.33
C ARG A 226 7.47 27.58 -15.89
N LEU A 227 8.51 28.40 -15.87
CA LEU A 227 8.44 29.80 -15.45
C LEU A 227 7.51 30.62 -16.36
N VAL A 228 7.61 30.44 -17.67
CA VAL A 228 6.74 31.11 -18.64
C VAL A 228 5.27 30.71 -18.42
N LEU A 229 4.96 29.42 -18.34
CA LEU A 229 3.57 28.97 -18.17
C LEU A 229 3.00 29.30 -16.78
N LEU A 230 3.82 29.41 -15.74
CA LEU A 230 3.39 29.91 -14.43
C LEU A 230 3.03 31.39 -14.47
N ARG A 231 3.88 32.23 -15.08
CA ARG A 231 3.65 33.70 -15.16
C ARG A 231 2.42 34.04 -16.00
N VAL A 232 2.08 33.20 -16.98
CA VAL A 232 0.85 33.33 -17.80
C VAL A 232 -0.38 32.67 -17.14
N GLY A 233 -0.20 31.92 -16.05
CA GLY A 233 -1.30 31.21 -15.38
C GLY A 233 -1.87 30.03 -16.17
N LEU A 234 -1.04 29.38 -17.00
CA LEU A 234 -1.40 28.24 -17.85
C LEU A 234 -0.82 26.90 -17.37
N LEU A 235 -0.13 26.89 -16.22
CA LEU A 235 0.41 25.72 -15.55
C LEU A 235 -0.40 25.36 -14.30
N ALA A 236 -0.65 24.08 -14.06
CA ALA A 236 -1.16 23.57 -12.79
C ALA A 236 0.03 23.17 -11.92
N PRO A 237 0.38 23.96 -10.88
CA PRO A 237 1.56 23.72 -10.08
C PRO A 237 1.44 22.41 -9.28
N ALA A 238 2.54 21.67 -9.20
CA ALA A 238 2.67 20.51 -8.33
C ALA A 238 2.77 20.94 -6.85
N PRO A 239 2.43 20.07 -5.87
CA PRO A 239 2.53 20.38 -4.44
C PRO A 239 3.96 20.78 -4.00
N ALA A 240 4.97 20.31 -4.72
CA ALA A 240 6.35 20.75 -4.61
C ALA A 240 6.86 21.15 -6.00
N PRO A 241 7.60 22.28 -6.12
CA PRO A 241 8.12 22.74 -7.40
C PRO A 241 9.07 21.70 -8.00
N LEU A 242 8.77 21.23 -9.20
CA LEU A 242 9.58 20.24 -9.90
C LEU A 242 10.74 20.93 -10.62
N ARG A 243 11.94 20.35 -10.52
CA ARG A 243 13.11 20.72 -11.35
C ARG A 243 13.25 19.72 -12.49
N PHE A 244 13.55 20.22 -13.68
CA PHE A 244 13.60 19.45 -14.93
C PHE A 244 15.00 19.41 -15.56
N SER A 245 16.02 19.93 -14.86
CA SER A 245 17.42 19.86 -15.27
C SER A 245 17.90 18.42 -15.43
N ARG A 246 18.56 18.15 -16.57
CA ARG A 246 18.97 16.82 -17.05
C ARG A 246 20.20 16.21 -16.34
N THR A 247 20.68 16.81 -15.26
CA THR A 247 21.96 16.44 -14.63
C THR A 247 21.98 15.04 -13.98
N ASP A 248 20.83 14.39 -13.76
CA ASP A 248 20.74 13.06 -13.13
C ASP A 248 20.21 11.93 -14.06
N GLN A 249 20.24 12.10 -15.39
CA GLN A 249 20.00 10.96 -16.30
C GLN A 249 21.32 10.29 -16.68
N PRO A 250 21.43 8.94 -16.63
CA PRO A 250 22.63 8.26 -17.09
C PRO A 250 22.93 8.62 -18.55
N ALA A 251 24.20 8.99 -18.78
CA ALA A 251 24.69 9.39 -20.08
C ALA A 251 24.54 8.25 -21.12
N ARG A 252 23.98 8.61 -22.28
CA ARG A 252 24.14 8.00 -23.61
C ARG A 252 24.48 6.50 -23.64
N THR A 253 23.48 5.66 -23.87
CA THR A 253 23.68 4.46 -24.69
C THR A 253 23.61 4.84 -26.18
N PRO A 254 24.62 4.52 -26.99
CA PRO A 254 24.63 4.83 -28.42
C PRO A 254 23.93 3.70 -29.21
N TYR A 255 23.16 4.09 -30.22
CA TYR A 255 22.55 3.27 -31.28
C TYR A 255 21.66 2.08 -30.86
N ILE A 256 20.34 2.32 -30.85
CA ILE A 256 19.33 1.65 -31.69
C ILE A 256 18.13 2.59 -31.68
N THR A 257 17.91 3.34 -32.75
CA THR A 257 16.60 3.93 -33.02
C THR A 257 15.67 2.79 -33.40
N SER A 258 14.91 2.27 -32.45
CA SER A 258 13.76 1.44 -32.74
C SER A 258 12.86 2.21 -33.74
N PRO A 259 12.47 1.60 -34.87
CA PRO A 259 11.45 2.20 -35.73
C PRO A 259 10.21 2.48 -34.88
N ALA A 260 9.62 3.68 -35.06
CA ALA A 260 8.30 3.92 -34.51
C ALA A 260 7.36 2.84 -35.08
N PRO A 261 6.62 2.09 -34.24
CA PRO A 261 5.64 1.15 -34.75
C PRO A 261 4.69 1.91 -35.68
N ILE A 262 4.36 1.29 -36.81
CA ILE A 262 3.25 1.73 -37.66
C ILE A 262 2.06 1.93 -36.72
N ALA A 263 1.60 3.17 -36.55
CA ALA A 263 0.37 3.38 -35.80
C ALA A 263 -0.73 2.63 -36.55
N PRO A 264 -1.36 1.58 -35.96
CA PRO A 264 -2.60 1.08 -36.54
C PRO A 264 -3.54 2.29 -36.69
N ARG A 265 -4.45 2.27 -37.66
CA ARG A 265 -5.50 3.30 -37.80
C ARG A 265 -6.38 3.25 -36.55
N GLY A 266 -5.91 3.93 -35.51
CA GLY A 266 -6.29 3.68 -34.14
C GLY A 266 -7.68 4.21 -33.83
N PRO A 267 -8.20 3.87 -32.65
CA PRO A 267 -9.38 4.54 -32.14
C PRO A 267 -9.15 6.06 -32.17
N ARG A 268 -10.14 6.81 -32.64
CA ARG A 268 -10.05 8.27 -32.84
C ARG A 268 -11.28 8.96 -32.27
N GLN A 269 -11.22 10.25 -32.01
CA GLN A 269 -12.38 10.98 -31.51
C GLN A 269 -13.32 11.38 -32.64
N CYS A 270 -14.63 11.22 -32.43
CA CYS A 270 -15.66 11.75 -33.32
C CYS A 270 -15.64 13.29 -33.30
N ARG A 271 -15.60 13.96 -34.45
CA ARG A 271 -15.60 15.44 -34.57
C ARG A 271 -16.79 16.15 -33.92
N ASP A 272 -17.94 15.48 -33.79
CA ASP A 272 -19.17 16.12 -33.33
C ASP A 272 -19.46 15.84 -31.83
N CYS A 273 -19.23 14.62 -31.35
CA CYS A 273 -19.48 14.25 -29.95
C CYS A 273 -18.22 13.96 -29.13
N HIS A 274 -17.07 13.84 -29.77
CA HIS A 274 -15.76 13.45 -29.22
C HIS A 274 -15.77 12.13 -28.45
N ALA A 275 -16.77 11.28 -28.70
CA ALA A 275 -16.68 9.89 -28.28
C ALA A 275 -15.58 9.19 -29.09
N TRP A 276 -14.81 8.34 -28.43
CA TRP A 276 -13.81 7.50 -29.08
C TRP A 276 -14.52 6.45 -29.95
N ILE A 277 -14.23 6.46 -31.25
CA ILE A 277 -14.76 5.53 -32.26
C ILE A 277 -13.68 4.55 -32.72
N SER A 278 -14.08 3.35 -33.12
CA SER A 278 -13.21 2.40 -33.81
C SER A 278 -12.83 2.91 -35.20
N GLY A 279 -11.62 2.56 -35.65
CA GLY A 279 -10.97 3.20 -36.79
C GLY A 279 -11.42 2.74 -38.19
N ASP A 280 -12.60 2.16 -38.36
CA ASP A 280 -13.05 1.50 -39.61
C ASP A 280 -13.05 2.44 -40.84
N GLN A 281 -12.81 1.87 -42.03
CA GLN A 281 -12.66 2.56 -43.33
C GLN A 281 -13.94 3.25 -43.81
N ARG A 282 -15.13 2.82 -43.35
CA ARG A 282 -16.42 3.35 -43.80
C ARG A 282 -16.93 4.54 -42.97
N ALA A 283 -16.41 4.70 -41.75
CA ALA A 283 -16.77 5.80 -40.86
C ALA A 283 -15.65 6.85 -40.93
N GLY A 284 -15.91 7.99 -41.55
CA GLY A 284 -14.99 9.13 -41.53
C GLY A 284 -14.72 9.65 -40.11
N PHE A 285 -14.39 10.94 -39.96
CA PHE A 285 -14.14 11.53 -38.64
C PHE A 285 -15.40 11.69 -37.74
N ARG A 286 -16.53 11.02 -38.04
CA ARG A 286 -17.80 11.15 -37.31
C ARG A 286 -18.40 9.77 -37.04
N CYS A 287 -18.91 9.56 -35.82
CA CYS A 287 -19.64 8.35 -35.46
C CYS A 287 -21.03 8.31 -36.15
N ASP A 288 -21.54 7.12 -36.45
CA ASP A 288 -22.84 6.95 -37.13
C ASP A 288 -23.99 7.65 -36.41
N PRO A 289 -24.10 7.60 -35.07
CA PRO A 289 -25.15 8.35 -34.39
C PRO A 289 -25.01 9.88 -34.50
N CYS A 290 -23.79 10.42 -34.68
CA CYS A 290 -23.61 11.86 -34.93
C CYS A 290 -23.96 12.24 -36.37
N ARG A 291 -23.73 11.32 -37.32
CA ARG A 291 -24.18 11.49 -38.71
C ARG A 291 -25.71 11.64 -38.74
N HIS A 292 -26.42 10.72 -38.10
CA HIS A 292 -27.87 10.78 -37.98
C HIS A 292 -28.37 11.98 -37.15
N TRP A 293 -27.70 12.31 -36.04
CA TRP A 293 -28.07 13.47 -35.22
C TRP A 293 -27.97 14.79 -35.99
N ARG A 294 -27.04 14.89 -36.95
CA ARG A 294 -26.85 16.08 -37.80
C ARG A 294 -27.93 16.21 -38.87
N GLU A 295 -28.50 15.11 -39.35
CA GLU A 295 -29.66 15.12 -40.26
C GLU A 295 -30.91 15.71 -39.58
N LEU A 296 -31.01 15.57 -38.26
CA LEU A 296 -32.20 15.92 -37.49
C LEU A 296 -32.17 17.29 -36.79
N HIS A 297 -31.01 17.95 -36.69
CA HIS A 297 -30.86 19.15 -35.84
C HIS A 297 -29.97 20.22 -36.48
N SER A 298 -30.34 21.49 -36.29
CA SER A 298 -29.58 22.64 -36.77
C SER A 298 -28.31 22.91 -35.95
N ALA A 299 -27.30 23.50 -36.61
CA ALA A 299 -26.02 23.82 -36.00
C ALA A 299 -26.11 25.07 -35.11
N GLY A 300 -25.39 25.06 -33.98
CA GLY A 300 -25.26 26.22 -33.10
C GLY A 300 -24.19 26.03 -32.02
N ARG A 301 -24.15 26.96 -31.05
CA ARG A 301 -23.25 26.90 -29.89
C ARG A 301 -23.86 26.10 -28.73
N CYS A 302 -23.19 25.05 -28.28
CA CYS A 302 -23.70 24.24 -27.17
C CYS A 302 -23.64 24.98 -25.83
N LYS A 303 -24.77 25.12 -25.14
CA LYS A 303 -24.88 25.80 -23.83
C LYS A 303 -24.10 25.13 -22.68
N ARG A 304 -23.74 23.85 -22.81
CA ARG A 304 -23.02 23.08 -21.76
C ARG A 304 -21.50 23.14 -21.95
N CYS A 305 -21.02 22.69 -23.11
CA CYS A 305 -19.59 22.57 -23.39
C CYS A 305 -19.01 23.76 -24.20
N GLY A 306 -19.84 24.70 -24.66
CA GLY A 306 -19.39 25.90 -25.39
C GLY A 306 -18.98 25.67 -26.85
N ALA A 307 -19.04 24.44 -27.36
CA ALA A 307 -18.59 24.11 -28.71
C ALA A 307 -19.53 24.69 -29.79
N ASP A 308 -18.94 25.30 -30.82
CA ASP A 308 -19.62 25.94 -31.96
C ASP A 308 -19.82 25.03 -33.16
N GLY A 309 -20.79 25.38 -34.02
CA GLY A 309 -21.00 24.71 -35.31
C GLY A 309 -21.47 23.26 -35.22
N LEU A 310 -22.06 22.86 -34.09
CA LEU A 310 -22.52 21.49 -33.84
C LEU A 310 -24.04 21.38 -33.83
N PRO A 311 -24.63 20.28 -34.32
CA PRO A 311 -26.08 20.05 -34.30
C PRO A 311 -26.64 19.92 -32.86
N LEU A 312 -27.65 20.73 -32.50
CA LEU A 312 -28.15 20.88 -31.13
C LEU A 312 -29.62 20.46 -30.95
N ARG A 313 -29.90 19.78 -29.83
CA ARG A 313 -31.28 19.55 -29.33
C ARG A 313 -31.45 20.22 -27.97
N GLY A 314 -32.37 21.18 -27.86
CA GLY A 314 -32.57 21.96 -26.63
C GLY A 314 -31.32 22.77 -26.23
N GLY A 315 -30.60 23.33 -27.22
CA GLY A 315 -29.37 24.09 -27.01
C GLY A 315 -28.14 23.26 -26.59
N ARG A 316 -28.21 21.93 -26.66
CA ARG A 316 -27.13 21.00 -26.26
C ARG A 316 -26.78 20.03 -27.38
N ARG A 317 -25.48 19.78 -27.60
CA ARG A 317 -25.00 18.78 -28.57
C ARG A 317 -25.31 17.37 -28.09
N ARG A 318 -25.26 16.39 -28.99
CA ARG A 318 -25.59 14.97 -28.72
C ARG A 318 -24.99 14.43 -27.41
N SER A 319 -23.68 14.59 -27.16
CA SER A 319 -23.04 14.06 -25.93
C SER A 319 -23.37 14.85 -24.65
N CYS A 320 -23.83 16.09 -24.78
CA CYS A 320 -24.19 16.94 -23.65
C CYS A 320 -25.70 16.90 -23.34
N HIS A 321 -26.52 16.40 -24.26
CA HIS A 321 -27.97 16.33 -24.10
C HIS A 321 -28.43 15.38 -22.97
N PRO A 322 -27.82 14.19 -22.74
CA PRO A 322 -28.22 13.29 -21.64
C PRO A 322 -28.07 13.90 -20.24
N TYR A 323 -27.14 14.85 -20.09
CA TYR A 323 -26.89 15.53 -18.82
C TYR A 323 -27.89 16.64 -18.50
N ARG A 324 -28.90 16.89 -19.35
CA ARG A 324 -29.91 17.94 -19.12
C ARG A 324 -30.61 17.82 -17.76
N LEU A 325 -30.93 16.60 -17.35
CA LEU A 325 -31.63 16.33 -16.08
C LEU A 325 -30.67 16.41 -14.90
N LEU A 326 -29.44 15.90 -15.06
CA LEU A 326 -28.41 15.92 -14.03
C LEU A 326 -27.96 17.35 -13.70
N ASP A 327 -27.73 18.17 -14.74
CA ASP A 327 -27.35 19.58 -14.60
C ASP A 327 -28.51 20.42 -14.01
N ALA A 328 -29.78 20.04 -14.26
CA ALA A 328 -30.94 20.70 -13.67
C ALA A 328 -31.14 20.34 -12.19
N ALA A 329 -30.88 19.08 -11.81
CA ALA A 329 -31.01 18.60 -10.43
C ALA A 329 -29.85 19.03 -9.52
N ARG A 330 -28.63 19.21 -10.07
CA ARG A 330 -27.44 19.58 -9.30
C ARG A 330 -26.60 20.67 -10.01
N PRO A 331 -26.97 21.96 -9.88
CA PRO A 331 -26.37 23.07 -10.63
C PRO A 331 -24.88 23.40 -10.35
N GLY A 332 -24.14 22.62 -9.53
CA GLY A 332 -22.85 23.03 -8.98
C GLY A 332 -21.64 22.12 -9.28
N THR A 333 -21.76 21.11 -10.14
CA THR A 333 -20.60 20.25 -10.45
C THR A 333 -19.84 20.76 -11.67
N SER A 334 -18.50 20.67 -11.61
CA SER A 334 -17.59 20.94 -12.73
C SER A 334 -18.18 20.40 -14.04
N ARG A 335 -18.20 21.24 -15.09
CA ARG A 335 -18.75 20.94 -16.44
C ARG A 335 -17.98 19.84 -17.19
N ALA A 336 -17.17 19.05 -16.50
CA ALA A 336 -16.44 17.93 -17.06
C ALA A 336 -17.42 16.91 -17.64
N THR A 337 -17.14 16.46 -18.86
CA THR A 337 -17.88 15.37 -19.49
C THR A 337 -17.02 14.12 -19.39
N GLN A 338 -17.56 13.05 -18.82
CA GLN A 338 -16.83 11.77 -18.72
C GLN A 338 -16.46 11.26 -20.12
N LEU A 339 -15.29 10.64 -20.23
CA LEU A 339 -14.84 10.00 -21.47
C LEU A 339 -15.85 8.93 -21.93
N VAL A 340 -16.27 9.00 -23.19
CA VAL A 340 -17.23 8.07 -23.80
C VAL A 340 -16.56 7.27 -24.90
N ILE A 341 -16.65 5.95 -24.83
CA ILE A 341 -16.28 5.05 -25.92
C ILE A 341 -17.57 4.72 -26.68
N ALA A 342 -17.64 5.12 -27.96
CA ALA A 342 -18.76 4.82 -28.83
C ALA A 342 -18.69 3.36 -29.25
N LEU A 343 -19.42 2.49 -28.54
CA LEU A 343 -19.56 1.10 -28.93
C LEU A 343 -20.60 1.02 -30.07
N PRO A 344 -20.37 0.23 -31.14
CA PRO A 344 -21.40 -0.14 -32.10
C PRO A 344 -22.44 -0.99 -31.39
N ALA A 345 -23.39 -0.35 -30.72
CA ALA A 345 -24.57 -0.99 -30.20
C ALA A 345 -25.35 -1.51 -31.42
N GLY A 346 -25.63 -2.81 -31.43
CA GLY A 346 -26.64 -3.34 -32.35
C GLY A 346 -27.93 -2.56 -32.11
N VAL A 347 -28.38 -1.85 -33.14
CA VAL A 347 -29.73 -1.30 -33.29
C VAL A 347 -30.16 -0.30 -32.20
N GLY A 348 -30.05 0.99 -32.49
CA GLY A 348 -31.11 1.99 -32.20
C GLY A 348 -31.76 2.03 -30.81
N GLY A 349 -31.05 1.70 -29.73
CA GLY A 349 -31.59 1.87 -28.38
C GLY A 349 -31.58 3.33 -27.94
N PRO A 350 -32.63 3.85 -27.26
CA PRO A 350 -32.59 5.18 -26.67
C PRO A 350 -31.43 5.27 -25.68
N VAL A 351 -30.73 6.40 -25.65
CA VAL A 351 -29.82 6.73 -24.56
C VAL A 351 -30.68 6.80 -23.30
N LEU A 352 -30.63 5.76 -22.48
CA LEU A 352 -31.36 5.75 -21.21
C LEU A 352 -30.80 6.91 -20.35
N PRO A 353 -31.66 7.82 -19.87
CA PRO A 353 -31.23 8.89 -18.97
C PRO A 353 -30.62 8.28 -17.71
N PHE A 354 -29.61 8.94 -17.14
CA PHE A 354 -29.10 8.61 -15.82
C PHE A 354 -30.27 8.63 -14.83
N ALA A 355 -30.50 7.54 -14.12
CA ALA A 355 -31.52 7.52 -13.08
C ALA A 355 -31.04 8.40 -11.92
N VAL A 356 -31.65 9.57 -11.76
CA VAL A 356 -31.30 10.53 -10.69
C VAL A 356 -31.95 10.13 -9.36
N ASP A 357 -33.07 9.40 -9.42
CA ASP A 357 -33.94 9.11 -8.27
C ASP A 357 -34.17 7.61 -8.01
N GLN A 358 -33.53 6.71 -8.77
CA GLN A 358 -33.64 5.29 -8.48
C GLN A 358 -32.57 4.89 -7.44
N PRO A 359 -32.96 4.34 -6.28
CA PRO A 359 -32.01 3.64 -5.44
C PRO A 359 -31.35 2.53 -6.28
N PRO A 360 -30.06 2.23 -6.07
CA PRO A 360 -29.42 1.12 -6.76
C PRO A 360 -30.31 -0.11 -6.59
N ALA A 361 -30.65 -0.76 -7.70
CA ALA A 361 -31.40 -2.01 -7.66
C ALA A 361 -30.72 -2.92 -6.64
N GLY A 362 -31.51 -3.42 -5.67
CA GLY A 362 -30.99 -4.31 -4.63
C GLY A 362 -30.17 -5.42 -5.28
N PRO A 363 -29.12 -5.94 -4.60
CA PRO A 363 -28.16 -6.84 -5.21
C PRO A 363 -28.90 -8.04 -5.80
N GLU A 364 -29.01 -8.10 -7.15
CA GLU A 364 -29.26 -9.36 -7.83
C GLU A 364 -28.21 -10.35 -7.33
N PRO A 365 -28.52 -11.66 -7.24
CA PRO A 365 -27.56 -12.67 -6.84
C PRO A 365 -26.40 -12.67 -7.83
N TYR A 366 -25.39 -11.85 -7.56
CA TYR A 366 -24.09 -11.87 -8.18
C TYR A 366 -23.49 -13.21 -7.75
N VAL A 367 -23.71 -14.21 -8.60
CA VAL A 367 -22.87 -15.40 -8.70
C VAL A 367 -21.43 -14.88 -8.72
N PRO A 368 -20.50 -15.47 -7.93
CA PRO A 368 -19.14 -14.99 -7.78
C PRO A 368 -18.59 -14.61 -9.15
N ALA A 369 -17.98 -13.45 -9.24
CA ALA A 369 -17.44 -13.02 -10.51
C ALA A 369 -16.31 -14.01 -10.87
N TRP A 370 -16.52 -14.87 -11.87
CA TRP A 370 -15.47 -15.70 -12.47
C TRP A 370 -14.43 -14.80 -13.22
N HIS A 371 -14.19 -13.57 -12.74
CA HIS A 371 -13.86 -12.41 -13.55
C HIS A 371 -12.63 -11.63 -13.09
N VAL A 372 -11.59 -12.35 -12.66
CA VAL A 372 -10.24 -11.91 -12.99
C VAL A 372 -9.50 -13.12 -13.53
N SER A 373 -9.57 -13.30 -14.85
CA SER A 373 -8.72 -14.26 -15.54
C SER A 373 -7.28 -13.99 -15.15
N CYS A 374 -6.51 -15.04 -14.81
CA CYS A 374 -5.10 -14.82 -14.47
C CYS A 374 -4.39 -14.09 -15.63
N GLY A 375 -3.64 -13.03 -15.29
CA GLY A 375 -2.93 -12.19 -16.26
C GLY A 375 -3.72 -11.00 -16.86
N GLN A 376 -4.99 -10.78 -16.51
CA GLN A 376 -5.66 -9.52 -16.87
C GLN A 376 -5.40 -8.46 -15.79
N GLU A 377 -4.63 -7.43 -16.11
CA GLU A 377 -4.39 -6.31 -15.19
C GLU A 377 -5.67 -5.51 -14.92
N ALA A 378 -5.81 -5.04 -13.68
CA ALA A 378 -6.90 -4.15 -13.31
C ALA A 378 -6.73 -2.81 -14.03
N LEU A 379 -7.75 -2.37 -14.77
CA LEU A 379 -7.76 -1.07 -15.44
C LEU A 379 -7.54 0.09 -14.47
N PHE A 380 -7.96 -0.11 -13.21
CA PHE A 380 -7.73 0.81 -12.11
C PHE A 380 -7.52 0.02 -10.81
N THR A 381 -6.56 0.45 -9.99
CA THR A 381 -6.42 -0.01 -8.60
C THR A 381 -7.27 0.88 -7.69
N TRP A 382 -8.58 0.67 -7.66
CA TRP A 382 -9.45 1.33 -6.67
C TRP A 382 -9.44 0.56 -5.36
N ARG A 383 -9.47 1.30 -4.25
CA ARG A 383 -9.77 0.70 -2.94
C ARG A 383 -11.15 0.04 -3.01
N ARG A 384 -11.22 -1.25 -2.71
CA ARG A 384 -12.48 -2.00 -2.78
C ARG A 384 -13.30 -1.69 -1.55
N ASP A 385 -14.60 -1.46 -1.76
CA ASP A 385 -15.56 -1.53 -0.67
C ASP A 385 -15.99 -2.99 -0.48
N TRP A 386 -15.57 -3.58 0.64
CA TRP A 386 -15.90 -4.95 1.01
C TRP A 386 -17.29 -5.09 1.66
N SER A 387 -17.96 -3.98 1.98
CA SER A 387 -19.25 -3.97 2.68
C SER A 387 -20.35 -4.74 1.93
N PRO A 388 -20.51 -4.59 0.60
CA PRO A 388 -21.55 -5.33 -0.15
C PRO A 388 -21.30 -6.83 -0.17
N VAL A 389 -20.03 -7.25 -0.33
CA VAL A 389 -19.63 -8.66 -0.35
C VAL A 389 -19.89 -9.30 1.01
N LEU A 390 -19.50 -8.59 2.08
CA LEU A 390 -19.72 -9.07 3.43
C LEU A 390 -21.21 -9.15 3.77
N ALA A 391 -22.02 -8.16 3.36
CA ALA A 391 -23.47 -8.18 3.58
C ALA A 391 -24.14 -9.39 2.93
N GLN A 392 -23.70 -9.79 1.73
CA GLN A 392 -24.19 -10.98 1.03
C GLN A 392 -23.82 -12.27 1.75
N LEU A 393 -22.59 -12.36 2.26
CA LEU A 393 -22.09 -13.58 2.91
C LEU A 393 -22.50 -13.68 4.38
N ARG A 394 -22.84 -12.57 5.05
CA ARG A 394 -23.06 -12.47 6.51
C ARG A 394 -23.95 -13.58 7.08
N ARG A 395 -24.95 -14.06 6.33
CA ARG A 395 -25.90 -15.10 6.77
C ARG A 395 -25.51 -16.54 6.41
N ARG A 396 -24.47 -16.76 5.60
CA ARG A 396 -23.99 -18.09 5.18
C ARG A 396 -22.84 -18.56 6.05
N ALA A 397 -22.82 -19.84 6.42
CA ALA A 397 -21.63 -20.42 7.05
C ALA A 397 -20.45 -20.46 6.05
N PRO A 398 -19.18 -20.44 6.49
CA PRO A 398 -18.02 -20.54 5.59
C PRO A 398 -18.07 -21.76 4.66
N GLU A 399 -18.58 -22.88 5.16
CA GLU A 399 -18.70 -24.16 4.46
C GLU A 399 -19.78 -24.14 3.37
N GLU A 400 -20.75 -23.23 3.47
CA GLU A 400 -21.85 -23.06 2.50
C GLU A 400 -21.48 -22.07 1.38
N VAL A 401 -20.31 -21.44 1.47
CA VAL A 401 -19.82 -20.51 0.44
C VAL A 401 -19.29 -21.33 -0.74
N PRO A 402 -19.81 -21.16 -1.97
CA PRO A 402 -19.34 -21.92 -3.11
C PRO A 402 -17.94 -21.45 -3.51
N LEU A 403 -16.93 -22.27 -3.25
CA LEU A 403 -15.52 -22.02 -3.57
C LEU A 403 -15.08 -22.87 -4.77
N THR A 404 -14.06 -22.40 -5.51
CA THR A 404 -13.33 -23.25 -6.46
C THR A 404 -12.54 -24.31 -5.70
N GLU A 405 -12.15 -25.41 -6.37
CA GLU A 405 -11.37 -26.48 -5.74
C GLU A 405 -10.08 -25.97 -5.10
N ALA A 406 -9.31 -25.14 -5.83
CA ALA A 406 -8.08 -24.51 -5.31
C ALA A 406 -8.35 -23.62 -4.09
N ALA A 407 -9.43 -22.83 -4.09
CA ALA A 407 -9.81 -22.00 -2.96
C ALA A 407 -10.28 -22.84 -1.75
N GLY A 408 -10.97 -23.96 -2.00
CA GLY A 408 -11.35 -24.92 -0.97
C GLY A 408 -10.14 -25.57 -0.31
N GLN A 409 -9.17 -26.03 -1.10
CA GLN A 409 -7.91 -26.61 -0.61
C GLN A 409 -7.13 -25.61 0.25
N LEU A 410 -6.99 -24.37 -0.22
CA LEU A 410 -6.27 -23.31 0.52
C LEU A 410 -6.93 -22.99 1.88
N VAL A 411 -8.27 -22.94 1.92
CA VAL A 411 -9.02 -22.74 3.18
C VAL A 411 -8.92 -23.95 4.09
N GLN A 412 -8.98 -25.17 3.54
CA GLN A 412 -8.82 -26.41 4.31
C GLN A 412 -7.41 -26.50 4.93
N GLU A 413 -6.37 -26.16 4.18
CA GLU A 413 -5.00 -26.11 4.69
C GLU A 413 -4.87 -25.09 5.82
N PHE A 414 -5.40 -23.88 5.64
CA PHE A 414 -5.43 -22.87 6.70
C PHE A 414 -6.11 -23.38 7.97
N ALA A 415 -7.25 -24.06 7.82
CA ALA A 415 -7.97 -24.67 8.92
C ALA A 415 -7.16 -25.81 9.57
N GLN A 416 -6.53 -26.69 8.79
CA GLN A 416 -5.73 -27.83 9.25
C GLN A 416 -4.51 -27.39 10.07
N ARG A 417 -3.73 -26.43 9.59
CA ARG A 417 -2.58 -25.86 10.32
C ARG A 417 -2.98 -25.27 11.68
N ARG A 418 -4.26 -24.98 11.87
CA ARG A 418 -4.82 -24.39 13.10
C ARG A 418 -5.76 -25.31 13.88
N ARG A 419 -5.93 -26.59 13.47
CA ARG A 419 -6.83 -27.57 14.13
C ARG A 419 -6.52 -27.81 15.61
N HIS A 420 -5.24 -27.76 15.99
CA HIS A 420 -4.84 -27.95 17.39
C HIS A 420 -5.09 -26.72 18.29
N GLY A 421 -5.44 -25.58 17.69
CA GLY A 421 -5.91 -24.39 18.39
C GLY A 421 -7.43 -24.26 18.32
N GLN A 422 -8.18 -24.77 19.30
CA GLN A 422 -9.62 -24.52 19.40
C GLN A 422 -9.90 -23.11 19.96
N SER A 423 -9.51 -22.04 19.23
CA SER A 423 -9.76 -20.65 19.62
C SER A 423 -10.78 -19.98 18.69
N PRO A 424 -11.67 -19.10 19.21
CA PRO A 424 -12.56 -18.28 18.38
C PRO A 424 -11.83 -17.50 17.28
N ASP A 425 -10.60 -17.06 17.53
CA ASP A 425 -9.77 -16.31 16.55
C ASP A 425 -9.47 -17.13 15.29
N ASN A 426 -9.47 -18.47 15.36
CA ASN A 426 -9.25 -19.32 14.17
C ASN A 426 -10.47 -19.35 13.26
N ARG A 427 -11.69 -19.30 13.81
CA ARG A 427 -12.92 -19.18 13.01
C ARG A 427 -12.96 -17.84 12.27
N LYS A 428 -12.46 -16.76 12.89
CA LYS A 428 -12.35 -15.44 12.26
C LYS A 428 -11.42 -15.46 11.05
N GLY A 429 -10.24 -16.06 11.20
CA GLY A 429 -9.28 -16.20 10.10
C GLY A 429 -9.82 -17.03 8.95
N ILE A 430 -10.48 -18.16 9.24
CA ILE A 430 -11.13 -19.01 8.22
C ILE A 430 -12.17 -18.17 7.48
N ARG A 431 -13.02 -17.44 8.20
CA ARG A 431 -14.05 -16.59 7.58
C ARG A 431 -13.45 -15.51 6.69
N THR A 432 -12.43 -14.80 7.16
CA THR A 432 -11.74 -13.77 6.39
C THR A 432 -11.12 -14.36 5.13
N LEU A 433 -10.39 -15.48 5.22
CA LEU A 433 -9.79 -16.13 4.07
C LEU A 433 -10.87 -16.62 3.09
N THR A 434 -11.93 -17.28 3.56
CA THR A 434 -13.07 -17.72 2.73
C THR A 434 -13.69 -16.56 1.96
N THR A 435 -13.94 -15.42 2.60
CA THR A 435 -14.52 -14.24 1.93
C THR A 435 -13.57 -13.66 0.88
N LEU A 436 -12.27 -13.60 1.15
CA LEU A 436 -11.27 -13.13 0.20
C LEU A 436 -11.18 -14.05 -1.03
N VAL A 437 -11.00 -15.36 -0.83
CA VAL A 437 -10.82 -16.30 -1.94
C VAL A 437 -12.12 -16.57 -2.70
N TYR A 438 -13.28 -16.40 -2.07
CA TYR A 438 -14.58 -16.42 -2.75
C TYR A 438 -14.69 -15.30 -3.78
N TRP A 439 -14.17 -14.11 -3.47
CA TRP A 439 -14.30 -12.94 -4.33
C TRP A 439 -13.12 -12.75 -5.31
N LEU A 440 -11.89 -12.97 -4.84
CA LEU A 440 -10.66 -12.74 -5.60
C LEU A 440 -10.13 -14.01 -6.29
N GLY A 441 -10.55 -15.19 -5.84
CA GLY A 441 -9.94 -16.46 -6.23
C GLY A 441 -8.66 -16.77 -5.44
N ALA A 442 -8.15 -18.00 -5.60
CA ALA A 442 -6.96 -18.49 -4.90
C ALA A 442 -5.65 -18.35 -5.71
N ASP A 443 -5.75 -18.06 -7.01
CA ASP A 443 -4.60 -18.01 -7.92
C ASP A 443 -3.95 -16.62 -8.02
N LEU A 444 -4.49 -15.62 -7.32
CA LEU A 444 -4.02 -14.24 -7.36
C LEU A 444 -3.29 -13.84 -6.09
N VAL A 445 -2.28 -12.99 -6.24
CA VAL A 445 -1.63 -12.32 -5.11
C VAL A 445 -2.60 -11.29 -4.53
N ILE A 446 -2.96 -11.47 -3.26
CA ILE A 446 -3.88 -10.62 -2.51
C ILE A 446 -3.10 -9.48 -1.84
N SER A 447 -3.63 -8.26 -1.89
CA SER A 447 -3.03 -7.10 -1.21
C SER A 447 -3.24 -7.19 0.30
N GLU A 448 -2.20 -6.95 1.09
CA GLU A 448 -2.31 -6.87 2.56
C GLU A 448 -3.35 -5.83 3.01
N ARG A 449 -3.43 -4.69 2.30
CA ARG A 449 -4.44 -3.65 2.56
C ARG A 449 -5.87 -4.16 2.38
N ASP A 450 -6.14 -5.03 1.39
CA ASP A 450 -7.48 -5.61 1.19
C ASP A 450 -7.87 -6.52 2.37
N VAL A 451 -6.91 -7.28 2.92
CA VAL A 451 -7.15 -8.14 4.09
C VAL A 451 -7.49 -7.31 5.33
N HIS A 452 -6.76 -6.21 5.54
CA HIS A 452 -7.00 -5.28 6.65
C HIS A 452 -8.33 -4.53 6.50
N ASP A 453 -8.64 -4.01 5.31
CA ASP A 453 -9.90 -3.31 5.03
C ASP A 453 -11.10 -4.22 5.29
N LEU A 454 -11.04 -5.48 4.83
CA LEU A 454 -12.09 -6.46 5.11
C LEU A 454 -12.21 -6.75 6.62
N ALA A 455 -11.09 -6.96 7.31
CA ALA A 455 -11.09 -7.27 8.74
C ALA A 455 -11.61 -6.12 9.62
N GLN A 456 -11.51 -4.86 9.18
CA GLN A 456 -12.03 -3.70 9.89
C GLN A 456 -13.57 -3.63 9.89
N LEU A 457 -14.24 -4.26 8.91
CA LEU A 457 -15.69 -4.17 8.76
C LEU A 457 -16.47 -5.00 9.79
N ASP A 458 -15.87 -6.05 10.37
CA ASP A 458 -16.56 -6.94 11.30
C ASP A 458 -15.60 -7.53 12.34
N ARG A 459 -16.03 -7.53 13.61
CA ARG A 459 -15.25 -8.03 14.76
C ARG A 459 -15.01 -9.55 14.69
N ASN A 460 -15.75 -10.26 13.85
CA ASN A 460 -15.62 -11.69 13.57
C ASN A 460 -14.64 -11.99 12.42
N LEU A 461 -13.90 -10.99 11.93
CA LEU A 461 -12.86 -11.14 10.92
C LEU A 461 -11.48 -10.84 11.54
N SER A 462 -10.42 -11.40 10.95
CA SER A 462 -9.05 -11.18 11.43
C SER A 462 -8.06 -11.08 10.29
N ALA A 463 -7.29 -10.00 10.25
CA ALA A 463 -6.30 -9.78 9.20
C ALA A 463 -4.99 -10.53 9.45
N LYS A 464 -4.37 -10.33 10.63
CA LYS A 464 -3.02 -10.82 10.93
C LYS A 464 -2.81 -12.32 10.62
N PRO A 465 -3.65 -13.26 11.11
CA PRO A 465 -3.51 -14.68 10.79
C PRO A 465 -3.54 -15.00 9.30
N VAL A 466 -4.36 -14.26 8.54
CA VAL A 466 -4.57 -14.48 7.11
C VAL A 466 -3.41 -13.89 6.31
N CYS A 467 -2.95 -12.68 6.63
CA CYS A 467 -1.75 -12.09 6.02
C CYS A 467 -0.54 -13.01 6.17
N GLN A 468 -0.29 -13.50 7.38
CA GLN A 468 0.81 -14.43 7.67
C GLN A 468 0.74 -15.70 6.82
N PHE A 469 -0.43 -16.30 6.73
CA PHE A 469 -0.63 -17.50 5.93
C PHE A 469 -0.44 -17.23 4.43
N LEU A 470 -1.05 -16.17 3.89
CA LEU A 470 -0.90 -15.79 2.49
C LEU A 470 0.56 -15.46 2.14
N ARG A 471 1.27 -14.77 3.04
CA ARG A 471 2.71 -14.46 2.91
C ARG A 471 3.55 -15.73 2.82
N ALA A 472 3.29 -16.72 3.68
CA ALA A 472 3.98 -18.01 3.66
C ALA A 472 3.75 -18.82 2.36
N HIS A 473 2.69 -18.52 1.61
CA HIS A 473 2.38 -19.16 0.32
C HIS A 473 2.79 -18.30 -0.89
N GLY A 474 3.43 -17.15 -0.68
CA GLY A 474 3.76 -16.22 -1.76
C GLY A 474 2.54 -15.56 -2.42
N LEU A 475 1.38 -15.58 -1.75
CA LEU A 475 0.10 -15.06 -2.23
C LEU A 475 -0.27 -13.72 -1.58
N LEU A 476 0.62 -13.10 -0.81
CA LEU A 476 0.43 -11.77 -0.24
C LEU A 476 1.35 -10.74 -0.89
N ARG A 477 0.80 -9.59 -1.26
CA ARG A 477 1.56 -8.38 -1.56
C ARG A 477 1.59 -7.52 -0.29
N ASP A 478 2.76 -7.40 0.30
CA ASP A 478 2.97 -6.58 1.50
C ASP A 478 2.71 -5.10 1.21
N ASP A 479 2.19 -4.41 2.21
CA ASP A 479 1.96 -2.98 2.19
C ASP A 479 2.89 -2.28 3.19
N PRO A 480 3.93 -1.59 2.71
CA PRO A 480 4.93 -0.95 3.57
C PRO A 480 4.34 0.06 4.58
N GLU A 481 3.21 0.71 4.25
CA GLU A 481 2.59 1.68 5.14
C GLU A 481 1.95 1.01 6.37
N LEU A 482 1.44 -0.23 6.22
CA LEU A 482 0.86 -0.99 7.34
C LEU A 482 1.90 -1.55 8.30
N HIS A 483 3.18 -1.58 7.90
CA HIS A 483 4.28 -2.11 8.69
C HIS A 483 5.05 -1.01 9.45
N GLN A 484 4.59 0.24 9.40
CA GLN A 484 5.15 1.31 10.21
C GLN A 484 4.85 1.07 11.70
N ASP A 485 5.87 1.17 12.54
CA ASP A 485 5.73 1.08 13.99
C ASP A 485 4.78 2.19 14.48
N ALA A 486 3.67 1.80 15.12
CA ALA A 486 2.64 2.73 15.59
C ALA A 486 3.19 3.76 16.59
N ASP A 487 4.20 3.38 17.39
CA ASP A 487 4.86 4.31 18.29
C ASP A 487 5.74 5.29 17.51
N SER A 488 6.42 4.84 16.44
CA SER A 488 7.16 5.73 15.54
C SER A 488 6.23 6.73 14.85
N ALA A 489 5.10 6.26 14.29
CA ALA A 489 4.12 7.12 13.63
C ALA A 489 3.51 8.16 14.60
N TRP A 490 3.25 7.75 15.85
CA TRP A 490 2.80 8.67 16.90
C TRP A 490 3.89 9.72 17.23
N ILE A 491 5.15 9.30 17.34
CA ILE A 491 6.29 10.21 17.58
C ILE A 491 6.39 11.25 16.46
N ASP A 492 6.33 10.81 15.21
CA ASP A 492 6.42 11.69 14.04
C ASP A 492 5.25 12.69 13.99
N THR A 493 4.04 12.21 14.27
CA THR A 493 2.83 13.05 14.34
C THR A 493 2.93 14.08 15.47
N PHE A 494 3.35 13.67 16.67
CA PHE A 494 3.53 14.57 17.80
C PHE A 494 4.58 15.64 17.50
N VAL A 495 5.75 15.23 17.00
CA VAL A 495 6.82 16.16 16.63
C VAL A 495 6.39 17.15 15.54
N ALA A 496 5.60 16.71 14.55
CA ALA A 496 5.07 17.58 13.50
C ALA A 496 4.06 18.62 14.02
N SER A 497 3.43 18.37 15.17
CA SER A 497 2.49 19.31 15.80
C SER A 497 3.16 20.49 16.52
N LEU A 498 4.48 20.42 16.76
CA LEU A 498 5.24 21.46 17.46
C LEU A 498 5.74 22.56 16.49
N PRO A 499 5.97 23.80 16.96
CA PRO A 499 6.58 24.87 16.18
C PRO A 499 7.95 24.47 15.60
N GLY A 500 8.32 25.00 14.42
CA GLY A 500 9.44 24.48 13.62
C GLY A 500 10.78 24.30 14.35
N ALA A 501 11.22 25.32 15.10
CA ALA A 501 12.46 25.24 15.87
C ALA A 501 12.34 24.23 17.03
N LEU A 502 11.27 24.30 17.83
CA LEU A 502 10.95 23.34 18.89
C LEU A 502 10.91 21.88 18.38
N ALA A 503 10.27 21.64 17.23
CA ALA A 503 10.18 20.33 16.60
C ALA A 503 11.57 19.80 16.22
N SER A 504 12.46 20.64 15.68
CA SER A 504 13.83 20.24 15.32
C SER A 504 14.67 19.83 16.53
N GLU A 505 14.48 20.51 17.66
CA GLU A 505 15.18 20.24 18.92
C GLU A 505 14.67 18.95 19.55
N VAL A 506 13.35 18.73 19.55
CA VAL A 506 12.74 17.46 19.99
C VAL A 506 13.15 16.30 19.09
N ARG A 507 13.25 16.48 17.76
CA ARG A 507 13.81 15.44 16.84
C ARG A 507 15.24 15.08 17.20
N THR A 508 16.06 16.08 17.53
CA THR A 508 17.45 15.86 17.96
C THR A 508 17.51 15.02 19.23
N TRP A 509 16.62 15.29 20.18
CA TRP A 509 16.48 14.47 21.38
C TRP A 509 15.98 13.06 21.09
N VAL A 510 14.98 12.88 20.23
CA VAL A 510 14.49 11.56 19.79
C VAL A 510 15.62 10.74 19.15
N ALA A 511 16.45 11.35 18.31
CA ALA A 511 17.60 10.68 17.69
C ALA A 511 18.66 10.28 18.72
N ASP A 512 18.95 11.15 19.69
CA ASP A 512 19.87 10.85 20.80
C ASP A 512 19.33 9.73 21.71
N LEU A 513 18.03 9.73 22.02
CA LEU A 513 17.36 8.65 22.74
C LEU A 513 17.41 7.33 21.97
N ARG A 514 17.18 7.37 20.66
CA ARG A 514 17.26 6.18 19.80
C ARG A 514 18.66 5.57 19.82
N SER A 515 19.70 6.41 19.88
CA SER A 515 21.10 5.95 20.01
C SER A 515 21.48 5.41 21.39
N GLN A 516 20.65 5.66 22.41
CA GLN A 516 20.89 5.24 23.81
C GLN A 516 19.94 4.12 24.21
N GLY A 517 20.11 2.92 23.65
CA GLY A 517 19.37 1.76 24.10
C GLY A 517 19.66 1.37 25.55
N ARG A 518 19.00 0.32 26.01
CA ARG A 518 19.18 -0.20 27.37
C ARG A 518 20.58 -0.77 27.58
N ARG A 519 21.24 -1.18 26.49
CA ARG A 519 22.55 -1.85 26.47
C ARG A 519 23.39 -1.29 25.32
N GLU A 520 24.70 -1.44 25.43
CA GLU A 520 25.66 -0.96 24.43
C GLU A 520 25.39 -1.59 23.04
N GLY A 521 25.41 -0.75 22.00
CA GLY A 521 25.13 -1.17 20.61
C GLY A 521 23.66 -1.39 20.25
N GLU A 522 22.73 -1.37 21.22
CA GLU A 522 21.30 -1.53 20.96
C GLU A 522 20.60 -0.16 20.82
N PRO A 523 19.72 0.04 19.83
CA PRO A 523 18.94 1.26 19.74
C PRO A 523 17.69 1.17 20.63
N ARG A 524 17.32 2.26 21.32
CA ARG A 524 16.15 2.28 22.22
C ARG A 524 14.84 2.08 21.46
N GLY A 525 14.00 1.13 21.85
CA GLY A 525 12.70 0.89 21.20
C GLY A 525 11.77 2.11 21.21
N TYR A 526 10.91 2.23 20.19
CA TYR A 526 10.00 3.36 20.00
C TYR A 526 8.99 3.50 21.14
N GLU A 527 8.48 2.40 21.71
CA GLU A 527 7.64 2.41 22.93
C GLU A 527 8.32 3.17 24.08
N GLY A 528 9.62 2.94 24.27
CA GLY A 528 10.41 3.59 25.31
C GLY A 528 10.57 5.09 25.05
N ILE A 529 10.72 5.51 23.80
CA ILE A 529 10.80 6.91 23.39
C ILE A 529 9.43 7.59 23.56
N ARG A 530 8.34 6.93 23.12
CA ARG A 530 6.97 7.38 23.31
C ARG A 530 6.68 7.67 24.78
N ARG A 531 7.07 6.78 25.70
CA ARG A 531 6.88 7.00 27.15
C ARG A 531 7.58 8.27 27.67
N TYR A 532 8.75 8.61 27.13
CA TYR A 532 9.45 9.85 27.49
C TYR A 532 8.73 11.08 26.93
N LEU A 533 8.30 11.02 25.66
CA LEU A 533 7.58 12.11 25.02
C LEU A 533 6.20 12.32 25.63
N THR A 534 5.44 11.27 25.93
CA THR A 534 4.13 11.39 26.61
C THR A 534 4.25 12.09 27.96
N ALA A 535 5.34 11.85 28.71
CA ALA A 535 5.56 12.52 29.98
C ALA A 535 5.86 14.03 29.80
N VAL A 536 6.57 14.41 28.74
CA VAL A 536 7.01 15.80 28.48
C VAL A 536 6.02 16.59 27.60
N GLN A 537 5.14 15.88 26.88
CA GLN A 537 4.16 16.46 25.96
C GLN A 537 3.33 17.59 26.60
N PRO A 538 2.71 17.43 27.78
CA PRO A 538 1.92 18.50 28.38
C PRO A 538 2.75 19.78 28.61
N THR A 539 4.00 19.64 29.04
CA THR A 539 4.92 20.75 29.29
C THR A 539 5.32 21.45 27.99
N LEU A 540 5.67 20.69 26.94
CA LEU A 540 6.01 21.26 25.63
C LEU A 540 4.84 21.99 24.99
N THR A 541 3.63 21.43 25.08
CA THR A 541 2.43 22.06 24.56
C THR A 541 2.10 23.34 25.34
N ALA A 542 2.26 23.35 26.67
CA ALA A 542 2.05 24.54 27.49
C ALA A 542 3.06 25.65 27.17
N TRP A 543 4.34 25.32 27.01
CA TRP A 543 5.36 26.30 26.62
C TRP A 543 5.12 26.84 25.20
N ALA A 544 4.75 25.98 24.25
CA ALA A 544 4.39 26.43 22.90
C ALA A 544 3.16 27.35 22.92
N GLY A 545 2.15 27.04 23.73
CA GLY A 545 0.97 27.88 23.94
C GLY A 545 1.27 29.23 24.61
N ALA A 546 2.30 29.28 25.45
CA ALA A 546 2.81 30.51 26.07
C ALA A 546 3.76 31.33 25.15
N GLY A 547 3.94 30.91 23.90
CA GLY A 547 4.72 31.64 22.89
C GLY A 547 6.20 31.22 22.78
N VAL A 548 6.64 30.17 23.47
CA VAL A 548 8.02 29.66 23.35
C VAL A 548 8.21 29.00 21.99
N THR A 549 9.14 29.52 21.20
CA THR A 549 9.43 28.98 19.85
C THR A 549 10.62 28.03 19.83
N THR A 550 11.52 28.14 20.82
CA THR A 550 12.73 27.30 20.97
C THR A 550 13.00 26.96 22.44
N LEU A 551 13.51 25.75 22.71
CA LEU A 551 13.95 25.31 24.03
C LEU A 551 15.21 26.06 24.52
N ARG A 552 15.85 26.87 23.67
CA ARG A 552 16.98 27.74 24.05
C ARG A 552 16.57 28.86 24.99
N GLU A 553 15.32 29.30 24.92
CA GLU A 553 14.76 30.38 25.73
C GLU A 553 14.36 29.90 27.14
N ILE A 554 14.31 28.58 27.37
CA ILE A 554 13.83 28.01 28.62
C ILE A 554 14.84 28.23 29.76
N SER A 555 14.39 28.88 30.82
CA SER A 555 15.17 29.14 32.05
C SER A 555 15.08 27.99 33.07
N HIS A 556 15.90 28.05 34.12
CA HIS A 556 15.82 27.11 35.25
C HIS A 556 14.47 27.20 35.96
N ASP A 557 13.99 28.42 36.21
CA ASP A 557 12.74 28.66 36.94
C ASP A 557 11.54 28.08 36.18
N GLN A 558 11.51 28.22 34.85
CA GLN A 558 10.46 27.62 34.01
C GLN A 558 10.46 26.08 34.08
N VAL A 559 11.63 25.46 34.29
CA VAL A 559 11.75 24.00 34.48
C VAL A 559 11.28 23.60 35.89
N GLU A 560 11.53 24.42 36.92
CA GLU A 560 11.02 24.18 38.28
C GLU A 560 9.50 24.33 38.35
N THR A 561 8.94 25.41 37.79
CA THR A 561 7.49 25.62 37.69
C THR A 561 6.78 24.47 36.99
N ALA A 562 7.41 23.86 35.97
CA ALA A 562 6.84 22.72 35.27
C ALA A 562 6.70 21.46 36.14
N VAL A 563 7.51 21.30 37.19
CA VAL A 563 7.46 20.14 38.10
C VAL A 563 6.83 20.44 39.46
N GLU A 564 6.67 21.70 39.83
CA GLU A 564 6.14 22.17 41.13
C GLU A 564 4.80 21.53 41.49
N ASN A 565 3.84 21.52 40.55
CA ASN A 565 2.48 21.01 40.77
C ASN A 565 2.36 19.48 40.72
N LEU A 566 3.47 18.76 40.50
CA LEU A 566 3.48 17.31 40.45
C LEU A 566 4.10 16.73 41.72
N SER A 567 3.55 15.60 42.18
CA SER A 567 4.09 14.82 43.31
C SER A 567 4.37 13.37 42.90
N GLY A 568 5.17 12.67 43.71
CA GLY A 568 5.43 11.24 43.55
C GLY A 568 6.00 10.85 42.18
N HIS A 569 5.47 9.76 41.61
CA HIS A 569 5.98 9.17 40.37
C HIS A 569 5.90 10.13 39.17
N GLY A 570 4.84 10.93 39.08
CA GLY A 570 4.64 11.91 38.01
C GLY A 570 5.75 12.97 37.98
N ARG A 571 6.05 13.58 39.15
CA ARG A 571 7.13 14.56 39.29
C ARG A 571 8.48 13.97 38.87
N ARG A 572 8.79 12.78 39.40
CA ARG A 572 10.05 12.08 39.12
C ARG A 572 10.20 11.77 37.62
N GLN A 573 9.15 11.23 37.00
CA GLN A 573 9.18 10.84 35.60
C GLN A 573 9.39 12.08 34.71
N LEU A 574 8.68 13.19 34.98
CA LEU A 574 8.88 14.44 34.25
C LEU A 574 10.29 14.99 34.46
N ALA A 575 10.78 15.04 35.70
CA ALA A 575 12.13 15.53 36.02
C ALA A 575 13.23 14.71 35.32
N ILE A 576 13.10 13.38 35.26
CA ILE A 576 14.01 12.50 34.50
C ILE A 576 13.98 12.85 33.01
N CYS A 577 12.79 13.02 32.45
CA CYS A 577 12.64 13.29 31.02
C CYS A 577 13.16 14.69 30.64
N LEU A 578 12.90 15.72 31.45
CA LEU A 578 13.44 17.07 31.24
C LEU A 578 14.97 17.09 31.36
N ARG A 579 15.54 16.39 32.36
CA ARG A 579 16.99 16.21 32.47
C ARG A 579 17.58 15.51 31.26
N SER A 580 16.89 14.49 30.74
CA SER A 580 17.30 13.78 29.52
C SER A 580 17.28 14.70 28.30
N LEU A 581 16.19 15.43 28.09
CA LEU A 581 16.00 16.38 26.99
C LEU A 581 17.11 17.44 26.97
N PHE A 582 17.28 18.22 28.05
CA PHE A 582 18.27 19.30 28.07
C PHE A 582 19.72 18.77 28.11
N ARG A 583 19.96 17.56 28.63
CA ARG A 583 21.28 16.91 28.53
C ARG A 583 21.62 16.53 27.09
N ALA A 584 20.65 15.99 26.34
CA ALA A 584 20.82 15.64 24.93
C ALA A 584 21.08 16.89 24.08
N LEU A 585 20.27 17.94 24.27
CA LEU A 585 20.43 19.22 23.57
C LEU A 585 21.79 19.87 23.86
N LYS A 586 22.26 19.83 25.12
CA LYS A 586 23.60 20.34 25.47
C LYS A 586 24.70 19.52 24.80
N ARG A 587 24.58 18.18 24.80
CA ARG A 587 25.57 17.29 24.17
C ARG A 587 25.67 17.51 22.67
N LYS A 588 24.54 17.71 22.00
CA LYS A 588 24.45 18.03 20.57
C LYS A 588 24.72 19.51 20.26
N LYS A 589 25.16 20.29 21.25
CA LYS A 589 25.52 21.73 21.13
C LYS A 589 24.37 22.63 20.63
N VAL A 590 23.12 22.23 20.89
CA VAL A 590 21.93 23.03 20.55
C VAL A 590 21.71 24.14 21.60
N ILE A 591 21.99 23.84 22.86
CA ILE A 591 21.93 24.80 23.99
C ILE A 591 23.30 24.92 24.66
N PHE A 592 23.59 26.10 25.22
CA PHE A 592 24.84 26.37 25.92
C PHE A 592 24.79 25.92 27.39
N ARG A 593 23.72 26.31 28.11
CA ARG A 593 23.48 25.94 29.53
C ARG A 593 22.37 24.89 29.61
N ASN A 594 22.47 23.97 30.57
CA ASN A 594 21.43 22.97 30.83
C ASN A 594 20.54 23.47 31.98
N PRO A 595 19.32 23.96 31.71
CA PRO A 595 18.43 24.50 32.74
C PRO A 595 17.92 23.42 33.71
N ALA A 596 17.93 22.14 33.32
CA ALA A 596 17.50 21.04 34.20
C ALA A 596 18.65 20.41 35.01
N ARG A 597 19.87 20.96 35.00
CA ARG A 597 21.05 20.31 35.63
C ARG A 597 20.83 20.00 37.12
N ASN A 598 20.26 20.94 37.86
CA ASN A 598 20.09 20.87 39.30
C ASN A 598 18.68 20.41 39.71
N LEU A 599 17.83 20.03 38.74
CA LEU A 599 16.45 19.63 39.01
C LEU A 599 16.42 18.38 39.93
N PRO A 600 15.82 18.48 41.13
CA PRO A 600 15.73 17.37 42.06
C PRO A 600 14.74 16.33 41.54
N VAL A 601 15.25 15.14 41.24
CA VAL A 601 14.45 14.02 40.71
C VAL A 601 13.67 13.30 41.82
N GLY A 602 14.06 13.49 43.09
CA GLY A 602 13.56 12.76 44.25
C GLY A 602 13.98 11.28 44.23
N ASP A 603 14.32 10.73 45.40
CA ASP A 603 14.55 9.28 45.52
C ASP A 603 13.25 8.58 45.95
N LEU A 604 12.53 8.02 44.98
CA LEU A 604 11.38 7.15 45.22
C LEU A 604 11.79 5.68 45.32
N LYS A 605 13.08 5.36 45.47
CA LYS A 605 13.50 3.99 45.74
C LYS A 605 13.07 3.65 47.17
N GLY A 606 11.80 3.27 47.34
CA GLY A 606 11.34 2.61 48.54
C GLY A 606 12.31 1.47 48.88
N ILE A 607 12.58 1.29 50.17
CA ILE A 607 13.39 0.17 50.66
C ILE A 607 12.76 -1.11 50.09
N PRO A 608 13.55 -2.03 49.48
CA PRO A 608 13.03 -3.32 49.04
C PRO A 608 12.22 -3.96 50.16
N ARG A 609 10.99 -4.40 49.88
CA ARG A 609 10.11 -5.02 50.87
C ARG A 609 9.98 -6.50 50.57
N SER A 610 10.04 -7.32 51.61
CA SER A 610 9.71 -8.74 51.51
C SER A 610 8.20 -8.91 51.28
N VAL A 611 7.84 -9.96 50.56
CA VAL A 611 6.47 -10.41 50.38
C VAL A 611 6.07 -11.21 51.63
N PRO A 612 4.92 -10.93 52.25
CA PRO A 612 4.46 -11.69 53.42
C PRO A 612 4.41 -13.21 53.17
N SER A 613 4.94 -14.00 54.12
CA SER A 613 5.11 -15.46 53.96
C SER A 613 3.81 -16.21 53.70
N ASP A 614 2.68 -15.75 54.27
CA ASP A 614 1.33 -16.29 54.04
C ASP A 614 0.91 -16.21 52.56
N ARG A 615 1.47 -15.25 51.82
CA ARG A 615 1.21 -15.07 50.39
C ARG A 615 2.11 -15.94 49.49
N LEU A 616 3.26 -16.36 50.00
CA LEU A 616 4.20 -17.24 49.29
C LEU A 616 3.82 -18.72 49.46
N THR A 617 3.26 -19.09 50.61
CA THR A 617 2.82 -20.47 50.89
C THR A 617 1.78 -20.95 49.88
N GLY A 618 2.06 -22.11 49.24
CA GLY A 618 1.19 -22.73 48.24
C GLY A 618 1.11 -21.98 46.90
N LEU A 619 2.03 -21.03 46.63
CA LEU A 619 2.01 -20.22 45.41
C LEU A 619 2.11 -21.08 44.13
N LEU A 620 2.95 -22.11 44.13
CA LEU A 620 3.09 -23.05 43.01
C LEU A 620 1.84 -23.93 42.82
N ASP A 621 1.19 -24.33 43.92
CA ASP A 621 -0.03 -25.16 43.89
C ASP A 621 -1.22 -24.40 43.30
N ARG A 622 -1.27 -23.08 43.53
CA ARG A 622 -2.31 -22.19 42.98
C ARG A 622 -2.17 -21.98 41.47
N ALA A 623 -0.97 -22.15 40.92
CA ALA A 623 -0.74 -22.06 39.48
C ALA A 623 -1.23 -23.34 38.77
N LYS A 624 -2.32 -23.21 38.02
CA LYS A 624 -2.98 -24.34 37.35
C LYS A 624 -2.30 -24.79 36.07
N THR A 625 -1.48 -23.92 35.46
CA THR A 625 -0.84 -24.22 34.17
C THR A 625 0.65 -24.55 34.35
N PRO A 626 1.22 -25.50 33.56
CA PRO A 626 2.66 -25.76 33.56
C PRO A 626 3.49 -24.50 33.25
N LEU A 627 2.96 -23.62 32.37
CA LEU A 627 3.56 -22.33 32.06
C LEU A 627 3.66 -21.45 33.31
N GLY A 628 2.56 -21.29 34.04
CA GLY A 628 2.51 -20.46 35.24
C GLY A 628 3.45 -20.95 36.33
N ARG A 629 3.51 -22.26 36.56
CA ARG A 629 4.43 -22.86 37.54
C ARG A 629 5.89 -22.58 37.18
N LEU A 630 6.27 -22.78 35.92
CA LEU A 630 7.63 -22.48 35.46
C LEU A 630 7.94 -20.99 35.58
N VAL A 631 7.02 -20.09 35.21
CA VAL A 631 7.21 -18.64 35.33
C VAL A 631 7.41 -18.24 36.80
N ILE A 632 6.62 -18.78 37.72
CA ILE A 632 6.77 -18.52 39.15
C ILE A 632 8.13 -19.00 39.63
N ALA A 633 8.58 -20.20 39.25
CA ALA A 633 9.90 -20.71 39.64
C ALA A 633 11.05 -19.81 39.10
N LEU A 634 10.99 -19.42 37.83
CA LEU A 634 11.99 -18.52 37.22
C LEU A 634 12.06 -17.14 37.93
N VAL A 635 10.96 -16.66 38.49
CA VAL A 635 10.93 -15.38 39.22
C VAL A 635 11.26 -15.54 40.70
N ALA A 636 10.60 -16.46 41.39
CA ALA A 636 10.69 -16.62 42.84
C ALA A 636 11.95 -17.36 43.28
N VAL A 637 12.53 -18.22 42.45
CA VAL A 637 13.77 -18.96 42.78
C VAL A 637 15.00 -18.28 42.15
N HIS A 638 14.92 -18.01 40.84
CA HIS A 638 16.04 -17.48 40.05
C HIS A 638 16.07 -15.95 39.95
N ALA A 639 15.10 -15.27 40.56
CA ALA A 639 14.94 -13.82 40.49
C ALA A 639 15.12 -13.28 39.06
N LEU A 640 14.48 -13.90 38.05
CA LEU A 640 14.51 -13.39 36.68
C LEU A 640 13.46 -12.30 36.47
N PRO A 641 13.78 -11.23 35.72
CA PRO A 641 12.79 -10.20 35.42
C PRO A 641 11.87 -10.69 34.30
N GLY A 642 10.59 -10.33 34.35
CA GLY A 642 9.61 -10.75 33.32
C GLY A 642 9.99 -10.33 31.89
N THR A 643 10.84 -9.30 31.73
CA THR A 643 11.38 -8.91 30.41
C THR A 643 12.41 -9.88 29.86
N ASP A 644 13.24 -10.49 30.71
CA ASP A 644 14.19 -11.51 30.25
C ASP A 644 13.46 -12.84 30.02
N ILE A 645 12.54 -13.22 30.93
CA ILE A 645 11.78 -14.49 30.87
C ILE A 645 11.08 -14.68 29.52
N ARG A 646 10.45 -13.63 28.98
CA ARG A 646 9.74 -13.71 27.69
C ARG A 646 10.66 -13.87 26.49
N THR A 647 11.94 -13.51 26.61
CA THR A 647 12.91 -13.53 25.50
C THR A 647 13.78 -14.79 25.47
N ILE A 648 13.71 -15.63 26.51
CA ILE A 648 14.46 -16.89 26.60
C ILE A 648 14.13 -17.77 25.38
N LEU A 649 15.16 -18.35 24.76
CA LEU A 649 14.99 -19.31 23.67
C LEU A 649 15.00 -20.74 24.18
N THR A 650 14.37 -21.65 23.43
CA THR A 650 14.37 -23.08 23.75
C THR A 650 15.79 -23.64 23.70
N THR A 651 16.63 -23.10 22.81
CA THR A 651 18.06 -23.47 22.67
C THR A 651 18.94 -22.99 23.83
N ASP A 652 18.46 -22.04 24.65
CA ASP A 652 19.19 -21.56 25.83
C ASP A 652 19.03 -22.47 27.04
N LEU A 653 18.03 -23.38 27.01
CA LEU A 653 17.78 -24.34 28.06
C LEU A 653 18.47 -25.67 27.73
N ASN A 654 19.38 -26.10 28.60
CA ASN A 654 20.03 -27.41 28.52
C ASN A 654 19.62 -28.25 29.73
N LEU A 655 18.63 -29.12 29.54
CA LEU A 655 18.14 -30.03 30.59
C LEU A 655 19.19 -31.06 31.02
N ALA A 656 20.08 -31.50 30.13
CA ALA A 656 21.10 -32.49 30.47
C ALA A 656 22.16 -31.94 31.42
N ARG A 657 22.51 -30.65 31.27
CA ARG A 657 23.42 -29.93 32.18
C ARG A 657 22.71 -29.21 33.32
N GLY A 658 21.37 -29.17 33.30
CA GLY A 658 20.59 -28.38 34.24
C GLY A 658 20.94 -26.90 34.18
N THR A 659 21.22 -26.36 32.99
CA THR A 659 21.63 -24.95 32.83
C THR A 659 20.67 -24.17 31.94
N LEU A 660 20.51 -22.88 32.23
CA LEU A 660 19.73 -21.94 31.44
C LEU A 660 20.55 -20.68 31.14
N GLU A 661 20.80 -20.38 29.86
CA GLU A 661 21.56 -19.20 29.44
C GLU A 661 20.65 -17.98 29.23
N ILE A 662 20.88 -16.92 29.98
CA ILE A 662 20.12 -15.67 29.87
C ILE A 662 20.92 -14.67 29.05
N ARG A 663 20.44 -14.39 27.84
CA ARG A 663 21.05 -13.44 26.91
C ARG A 663 20.62 -12.01 27.24
N ARG A 664 21.59 -11.15 27.56
CA ARG A 664 21.40 -9.74 27.92
C ARG A 664 22.25 -8.85 27.02
N GLY A 665 21.92 -8.77 25.73
CA GLY A 665 22.77 -8.09 24.74
C GLY A 665 24.05 -8.89 24.53
N LEU A 666 25.22 -8.26 24.74
CA LEU A 666 26.51 -8.96 24.72
C LEU A 666 26.79 -9.78 26.00
N LEU A 667 26.07 -9.52 27.09
CA LEU A 667 26.25 -10.25 28.34
C LEU A 667 25.49 -11.57 28.31
N ARG A 668 26.15 -12.65 28.73
CA ARG A 668 25.56 -13.97 28.90
C ARG A 668 25.64 -14.36 30.36
N HIS A 669 24.51 -14.73 30.93
CA HIS A 669 24.41 -15.15 32.32
C HIS A 669 23.91 -16.58 32.41
N THR A 670 24.73 -17.50 32.90
CA THR A 670 24.35 -18.92 33.03
C THR A 670 23.75 -19.16 34.40
N LEU A 671 22.50 -19.62 34.43
CA LEU A 671 21.80 -20.09 35.62
C LEU A 671 21.91 -21.61 35.73
N TYR A 672 22.09 -22.10 36.95
CA TYR A 672 21.99 -23.52 37.28
C TYR A 672 20.61 -23.77 37.88
N LEU A 673 19.90 -24.76 37.32
CA LEU A 673 18.55 -25.12 37.71
C LEU A 673 18.62 -26.11 38.86
N GLU A 674 18.02 -25.75 40.00
CA GLU A 674 17.74 -26.69 41.07
C GLU A 674 16.66 -27.70 40.67
N GLU A 675 16.52 -28.78 41.44
CA GLU A 675 15.67 -29.92 41.11
C GLU A 675 14.23 -29.52 40.75
N LEU A 676 13.66 -28.55 41.47
CA LEU A 676 12.31 -28.06 41.24
C LEU A 676 12.17 -27.38 39.87
N THR A 677 12.97 -26.35 39.58
CA THR A 677 12.92 -25.65 38.29
C THR A 677 13.27 -26.57 37.13
N HIS A 678 14.22 -27.51 37.32
CA HIS A 678 14.55 -28.52 36.31
C HIS A 678 13.33 -29.36 35.93
N ARG A 679 12.63 -29.90 36.93
CA ARG A 679 11.40 -30.70 36.75
C ARG A 679 10.31 -29.90 36.04
N LEU A 680 10.05 -28.67 36.50
CA LEU A 680 9.04 -27.78 35.90
C LEU A 680 9.38 -27.40 34.45
N ALA A 681 10.67 -27.22 34.14
CA ALA A 681 11.11 -26.96 32.78
C ALA A 681 10.88 -28.16 31.85
N SER A 682 11.15 -29.38 32.34
CA SER A 682 10.86 -30.63 31.63
C SER A 682 9.36 -30.85 31.39
N GLU A 683 8.53 -30.64 32.42
CA GLU A 683 7.06 -30.71 32.33
C GLU A 683 6.51 -29.71 31.31
N TRP A 684 7.03 -28.47 31.33
CA TRP A 684 6.66 -27.44 30.37
C TRP A 684 7.03 -27.82 28.93
N LEU A 685 8.25 -28.31 28.67
CA LEU A 685 8.67 -28.71 27.33
C LEU A 685 7.82 -29.87 26.80
N THR A 686 7.51 -30.84 27.65
CA THR A 686 6.61 -31.96 27.33
C THR A 686 5.21 -31.44 26.97
N TYR A 687 4.64 -30.57 27.81
CA TYR A 687 3.36 -29.93 27.55
C TYR A 687 3.35 -29.13 26.23
N ARG A 688 4.39 -28.32 26.00
CA ARG A 688 4.55 -27.52 24.78
C ARG A 688 4.59 -28.40 23.53
N TYR A 689 5.38 -29.48 23.55
CA TYR A 689 5.52 -30.41 22.44
C TYR A 689 4.19 -31.11 22.11
N HIS A 690 3.48 -31.63 23.11
CA HIS A 690 2.18 -32.27 22.89
C HIS A 690 1.10 -31.29 22.41
N ARG A 691 1.09 -30.07 22.94
CA ARG A 691 0.05 -29.08 22.62
C ARG A 691 0.26 -28.42 21.26
N TRP A 692 1.51 -28.17 20.87
CA TRP A 692 1.88 -27.49 19.62
C TRP A 692 3.08 -28.16 18.94
N PRO A 693 2.93 -29.38 18.40
CA PRO A 693 4.05 -30.13 17.81
C PRO A 693 4.65 -29.44 16.57
N ALA A 694 3.85 -28.68 15.83
CA ALA A 694 4.27 -27.94 14.63
C ALA A 694 4.77 -26.51 14.90
N SER A 695 4.98 -26.12 16.17
CA SER A 695 5.41 -24.76 16.50
C SER A 695 6.87 -24.51 16.10
N THR A 696 7.09 -23.52 15.23
CA THR A 696 8.43 -23.04 14.83
C THR A 696 8.93 -21.89 15.70
N ASN A 697 8.18 -21.47 16.72
CA ASN A 697 8.55 -20.35 17.59
C ASN A 697 9.76 -20.73 18.48
N PRO A 698 10.89 -20.02 18.40
CA PRO A 698 12.12 -20.39 19.09
C PRO A 698 12.07 -20.07 20.59
N HIS A 699 11.15 -19.21 21.05
CA HIS A 699 11.03 -18.85 22.46
C HIS A 699 10.67 -20.05 23.33
N LEU A 700 11.29 -20.13 24.52
CA LEU A 700 11.03 -21.18 25.50
C LEU A 700 9.56 -21.16 25.93
N LEU A 701 9.04 -19.96 26.25
CA LEU A 701 7.65 -19.77 26.62
C LEU A 701 6.82 -19.36 25.40
N VAL A 702 5.75 -20.11 25.16
CA VAL A 702 4.80 -19.85 24.08
C VAL A 702 3.39 -19.92 24.62
N SER A 703 2.48 -19.22 23.95
CA SER A 703 1.04 -19.29 24.20
C SER A 703 0.35 -19.90 22.99
N GLN A 704 -0.94 -20.22 23.11
CA GLN A 704 -1.73 -20.64 21.96
C GLN A 704 -1.67 -19.65 20.79
N LYS A 705 -1.55 -18.35 21.07
CA LYS A 705 -1.45 -17.31 20.04
C LYS A 705 -0.05 -17.26 19.43
N THR A 706 1.00 -17.27 20.24
CA THR A 706 2.37 -17.08 19.77
C THR A 706 3.01 -18.37 19.22
N ALA A 707 2.54 -19.55 19.61
CA ALA A 707 3.09 -20.83 19.16
C ALA A 707 2.88 -21.08 17.65
N LEU A 708 1.77 -20.61 17.09
CA LEU A 708 1.40 -20.77 15.68
C LEU A 708 1.58 -19.47 14.87
N ASP A 709 2.16 -18.44 15.48
CA ASP A 709 2.40 -17.15 14.84
C ASP A 709 3.71 -17.22 14.06
N THR A 710 3.65 -16.93 12.75
CA THR A 710 4.81 -17.01 11.84
C THR A 710 5.85 -15.95 12.12
N ASP A 711 5.47 -14.83 12.76
CA ASP A 711 6.38 -13.76 13.14
C ASP A 711 7.16 -14.13 14.42
N GLN A 712 6.85 -15.29 15.01
CA GLN A 712 7.53 -15.86 16.16
C GLN A 712 7.67 -14.89 17.36
N PRO A 713 6.62 -14.15 17.75
CA PRO A 713 6.73 -13.16 18.81
C PRO A 713 6.91 -13.82 20.19
N ALA A 714 7.67 -13.13 21.05
CA ALA A 714 7.72 -13.42 22.48
C ALA A 714 6.33 -13.23 23.13
N VAL A 715 6.00 -14.08 24.12
CA VAL A 715 4.76 -13.95 24.90
C VAL A 715 4.63 -12.58 25.56
N SER A 716 3.40 -12.10 25.73
CA SER A 716 3.15 -10.81 26.39
C SER A 716 3.48 -10.87 27.88
N VAL A 717 3.89 -9.73 28.46
CA VAL A 717 4.14 -9.64 29.92
C VAL A 717 2.88 -9.91 30.73
N SER A 718 1.70 -9.57 30.19
CA SER A 718 0.42 -9.86 30.84
C SER A 718 0.16 -11.36 30.98
N LEU A 719 0.62 -12.18 30.03
CA LEU A 719 0.50 -13.64 30.13
C LEU A 719 1.32 -14.18 31.31
N LEU A 720 2.52 -13.63 31.54
CA LEU A 720 3.37 -14.03 32.67
C LEU A 720 2.74 -13.74 34.03
N ARG A 721 1.73 -12.85 34.09
CA ARG A 721 1.03 -12.47 35.32
C ARG A 721 -0.28 -13.22 35.53
N LEU A 722 -0.73 -14.02 34.55
CA LEU A 722 -2.07 -14.58 34.53
C LEU A 722 -2.34 -15.51 35.72
N ASP A 723 -1.34 -16.31 36.10
CA ASP A 723 -1.45 -17.28 37.19
C ASP A 723 -0.96 -16.72 38.55
N LEU A 724 -0.61 -15.42 38.61
CA LEU A 724 -0.25 -14.78 39.88
C LEU A 724 -1.51 -14.38 40.66
N PRO A 725 -1.57 -14.63 41.99
CA PRO A 725 -2.66 -14.14 42.81
C PRO A 725 -2.76 -12.60 42.80
N LYS A 726 -3.99 -12.08 42.97
CA LYS A 726 -4.23 -10.63 43.04
C LYS A 726 -3.35 -9.99 44.12
N GLY A 727 -2.65 -8.91 43.75
CA GLY A 727 -1.76 -8.18 44.66
C GLY A 727 -0.31 -8.66 44.69
N LEU A 728 0.02 -9.80 44.06
CA LEU A 728 1.42 -10.16 43.78
C LEU A 728 1.83 -9.67 42.39
N THR A 729 3.11 -9.29 42.27
CA THR A 729 3.70 -8.87 41.01
C THR A 729 5.00 -9.65 40.77
N LEU A 730 5.34 -9.86 39.50
CA LEU A 730 6.63 -10.48 39.13
C LEU A 730 7.82 -9.70 39.72
N ASP A 731 7.72 -8.36 39.77
CA ASP A 731 8.77 -7.54 40.35
C ASP A 731 8.82 -7.70 41.88
N GLY A 732 7.67 -7.80 42.56
CA GLY A 732 7.60 -8.06 44.00
C GLY A 732 8.23 -9.39 44.39
N LEU A 733 7.92 -10.48 43.67
CA LEU A 733 8.53 -11.80 43.90
C LEU A 733 10.04 -11.79 43.63
N ARG A 734 10.47 -11.08 42.57
CA ARG A 734 11.89 -10.89 42.28
C ARG A 734 12.58 -10.12 43.40
N GLN A 735 12.00 -9.02 43.87
CA GLN A 735 12.56 -8.20 44.96
C GLN A 735 12.69 -9.04 46.25
N ASP A 736 11.67 -9.82 46.57
CA ASP A 736 11.65 -10.71 47.73
C ASP A 736 12.76 -11.76 47.67
N ARG A 737 12.93 -12.45 46.53
CA ARG A 737 14.00 -13.45 46.38
C ARG A 737 15.41 -12.84 46.53
N ILE A 738 15.64 -11.67 45.92
CA ILE A 738 16.94 -10.98 46.02
C ILE A 738 17.18 -10.53 47.47
N LEU A 739 16.15 -10.00 48.12
CA LEU A 739 16.24 -9.56 49.51
C LEU A 739 16.49 -10.75 50.46
N ASN A 740 15.83 -11.89 50.25
CA ASN A 740 16.06 -13.09 51.06
C ASN A 740 17.52 -13.57 50.96
N GLU A 741 18.07 -13.67 49.74
CA GLU A 741 19.48 -14.05 49.57
C GLU A 741 20.42 -13.00 50.18
N ALA A 742 20.08 -11.71 50.08
CA ALA A 742 20.87 -10.64 50.67
C ALA A 742 20.90 -10.74 52.21
N SER A 743 19.77 -11.06 52.84
CA SER A 743 19.66 -11.29 54.29
C SER A 743 20.43 -12.52 54.78
N GLU A 744 20.48 -13.58 53.97
CA GLU A 744 21.20 -14.80 54.33
C GLU A 744 22.72 -14.65 54.17
N THR A 745 23.17 -13.90 53.16
CA THR A 745 24.59 -13.92 52.75
C THR A 745 25.34 -12.66 53.07
N GLY A 746 24.69 -11.49 52.98
CA GLY A 746 25.33 -10.19 53.10
C GLY A 746 26.42 -9.88 52.07
N ASP A 747 26.60 -10.71 51.03
CA ASP A 747 27.68 -10.55 50.04
C ASP A 747 27.17 -10.04 48.69
N PRO A 748 27.51 -8.80 48.28
CA PRO A 748 27.08 -8.26 47.00
C PRO A 748 27.65 -9.02 45.79
N LEU A 749 28.85 -9.62 45.87
CA LEU A 749 29.43 -10.39 44.76
C LEU A 749 28.65 -11.67 44.50
N LYS A 750 28.19 -12.35 45.56
CA LYS A 750 27.30 -13.52 45.44
C LYS A 750 25.98 -13.15 44.78
N LEU A 751 25.36 -12.03 45.15
CA LEU A 751 24.12 -11.56 44.50
C LEU A 751 24.32 -11.24 43.01
N MET A 752 25.46 -10.61 42.67
CA MET A 752 25.83 -10.34 41.28
C MET A 752 25.98 -11.65 40.49
N ARG A 753 26.67 -12.66 41.06
CA ARG A 753 26.88 -13.97 40.42
C ARG A 753 25.63 -14.83 40.33
N LEU A 754 24.70 -14.75 41.28
CA LEU A 754 23.46 -15.53 41.24
C LEU A 754 22.44 -14.92 40.28
N PHE A 755 22.18 -13.62 40.41
CA PHE A 755 21.06 -12.96 39.72
C PHE A 755 21.48 -12.14 38.48
N GLY A 756 22.78 -11.98 38.25
CA GLY A 756 23.33 -11.16 37.17
C GLY A 756 22.94 -9.68 37.30
N ILE A 757 22.82 -9.17 38.53
CA ILE A 757 22.48 -7.78 38.82
C ILE A 757 23.72 -6.89 38.88
N THR A 758 23.56 -5.58 38.74
CA THR A 758 24.66 -4.63 38.86
C THR A 758 25.13 -4.47 40.30
N GLU A 759 26.39 -4.10 40.49
CA GLU A 759 26.98 -3.78 41.81
C GLU A 759 26.10 -2.81 42.61
N GLN A 760 25.69 -1.69 41.99
CA GLN A 760 24.83 -0.70 42.64
C GLN A 760 23.49 -1.29 43.12
N THR A 761 22.95 -2.26 42.37
CA THR A 761 21.71 -2.94 42.76
C THR A 761 21.98 -3.92 43.90
N ALA A 762 23.04 -4.74 43.80
CA ALA A 762 23.42 -5.67 44.86
C ALA A 762 23.68 -4.96 46.19
N MET A 763 24.46 -3.88 46.17
CA MET A 763 24.76 -3.09 47.36
C MET A 763 23.47 -2.51 47.99
N ARG A 764 22.51 -2.07 47.18
CA ARG A 764 21.22 -1.59 47.69
C ARG A 764 20.45 -2.65 48.48
N TYR A 765 20.44 -3.91 48.02
CA TYR A 765 19.76 -4.99 48.74
C TYR A 765 20.52 -5.40 50.00
N VAL A 766 21.86 -5.43 49.95
CA VAL A 766 22.69 -5.69 51.14
C VAL A 766 22.49 -4.61 52.19
N THR A 767 22.48 -3.32 51.82
CA THR A 767 22.19 -2.22 52.75
C THR A 767 20.78 -2.30 53.34
N ALA A 768 19.80 -2.76 52.55
CA ALA A 768 18.44 -2.95 53.04
C ALA A 768 18.30 -4.14 54.00
N ALA A 769 19.06 -5.21 53.77
CA ALA A 769 19.04 -6.42 54.61
C ALA A 769 19.90 -6.29 55.87
N HIS A 770 21.03 -5.58 55.77
CA HIS A 770 22.01 -5.35 56.83
C HIS A 770 22.33 -3.85 56.99
N PRO A 771 21.38 -3.04 57.46
CA PRO A 771 21.61 -1.62 57.71
C PRO A 771 22.78 -1.39 58.69
N GLU A 772 22.97 -2.30 59.65
CA GLU A 772 24.01 -2.26 60.68
C GLU A 772 25.44 -2.41 60.13
N ARG A 773 25.61 -3.11 58.99
CA ARG A 773 26.93 -3.35 58.37
C ARG A 773 27.36 -2.26 57.39
N THR A 774 26.41 -1.41 56.97
CA THR A 774 26.60 -0.42 55.90
C THR A 774 26.33 1.01 56.34
N ALA A 775 25.76 1.22 57.54
CA ALA A 775 25.72 2.52 58.17
C ALA A 775 27.16 3.01 58.40
N LYS A 776 27.54 4.10 57.74
CA LYS A 776 28.68 4.90 58.18
C LYS A 776 28.35 5.39 59.58
N LEU A 777 28.95 4.78 60.60
CA LEU A 777 29.01 5.37 61.94
C LEU A 777 29.51 6.81 61.76
N ALA A 778 28.74 7.78 62.27
CA ALA A 778 29.19 9.15 62.32
C ALA A 778 30.50 9.18 63.12
N ARG A 779 31.58 9.64 62.49
CA ARG A 779 32.77 10.10 63.21
C ARG A 779 32.54 11.53 63.66
#